data_AF-A0A9N9ZZU9-F1
#
_entry.id   AF-A0A9N9ZZU9-F1
#
_cell.length_a   1.000
_cell.length_b   1.000
_cell.length_c   1.000
_cell.angle_alpha   90.00
_cell.angle_beta   90.00
_cell.angle_gamma   90.00
#
_symmetry.space_group_name_H-M   'P 1'
#
loop_
_entity.id
_entity.type
_entity.pdbx_description
1 polymer ?
#
loop_
_entity_poly.entity_id
_entity_poly.type
_entity_poly.pdbx_seq_one_letter_code
_entity_poly.pdbx_strand_id
1 'polypeptide(L)'
;MMHYSFKEIVSGYSQLDKWREISLNTGGTPSTLQDIKVQQRSGGYCYKQCPNRFIYWRTNDDVLELVEQSLNLNLSGNQVRYRFQDSPILEGVTIHETFNRVVILVPTISSVHRLTFSHPPPEEELSDIQSLSIFADATANSARDSTTFHVINTAPNLPHAATSCLTANKDALFALALSSGTIMLVRLDPLSGIGTCSELRQDSAVPRFLSNFMGKTVDDYVSLIVHPSASDVFLFALTGDGQVRVWSCDRGVSLKIPDNITKSTTPLVQGAYSHIMRKAVNTNNLILGIYLCLNTKSRLFIVEPIVEHGFVQLPISCNFLIPENLDLMDLTFDSNTVWCLCRTSEGETVVHSINLLTGQWQKTDLETNPKPLNSFLSTANLDPRLVYLQYIFDHSHFSVNDISKALGMLCKPEDRDNSLSLKQQVEVAIENEIQMDVSDYELTDEDYIDIAEKCWNKFYSCCVQYHQTSSVPLGIIWLHSMSCVVLIKKNGFSILRNKEYLESIIANKQFYATCFERLVNALASLELDYELNVKFDQALHGLLPLDSTIALIAGQISRDDKFLSEAEWLSNNDQLSVSLVKLVSLLKEPETFEPVPCIQNTLRSSLGVTTVAACLNQVVSLRLLLSRNVLVFLQLMGSPELATSLLEDLIPICQSYWLLQWFGRQSITAEYLASTSGIAQPSLMDTVSSLAHHLWPAKKSANIAEFLLGLNKPVLVQELARLTDSKSWRIILAQAYLQMGDAFKAYDKITAEANTSATFLRMIQLFEKHNYSDIVIELADTAISQAELDDPELPTLHSLLFLHHLKLCHYTAAFTSLRSNPDPERLSDCLRQLVVALIQNARLDILLSLPFGSLLPQLESIMISRARSLPTEQAALYYSFLYSLHIKFDNLKKAATVMFEQGLRAEDPEIQRQCYAICLNCLYLVNPNNAWILKPKEDEVEEIIEVLELKDIRQEYELATAKIKLSMANTGTYPQELVSMLIHNGFYKNALRICHLCNLSYSPVLVSLAAACVALPHQVDPWSWLVRNEISELVAGDSNACTVAWRLLECLLQKYEKDNQTVLHKAVADKLMSCNVFLPHWLETSYKKRNASELLRLYLNYGDLKQASTLARDLLLAALGCGTEHFSLAGPLVVASPSLCLPIETIDLLLLELSHHNKDEAKDLESVLETYITTAMKATADTKALYGC
;
A
#
# COMPACT_ATOMS: atom_id res chain seq x y z
N MET A 1 -21.95 5.49 -52.20
CA MET A 1 -20.76 6.11 -51.60
C MET A 1 -21.23 6.80 -50.33
N MET A 2 -20.76 6.38 -49.15
CA MET A 2 -21.15 7.04 -47.90
C MET A 2 -20.52 8.43 -47.86
N HIS A 3 -21.36 9.46 -47.67
CA HIS A 3 -20.89 10.81 -47.39
C HIS A 3 -20.32 10.82 -45.96
N TYR A 4 -19.04 11.13 -45.79
CA TYR A 4 -18.41 11.21 -44.47
C TYR A 4 -18.98 12.38 -43.68
N SER A 5 -19.96 12.11 -42.82
CA SER A 5 -20.47 13.06 -41.83
C SER A 5 -19.68 12.91 -40.53
N PHE A 6 -19.53 14.01 -39.79
CA PHE A 6 -18.73 14.03 -38.57
C PHE A 6 -19.51 14.53 -37.37
N LYS A 7 -19.08 14.09 -36.19
CA LYS A 7 -19.64 14.45 -34.90
C LYS A 7 -18.53 14.72 -33.90
N GLU A 8 -18.77 15.72 -33.06
CA GLU A 8 -17.84 16.12 -32.01
C GLU A 8 -17.83 15.13 -30.83
N ILE A 9 -16.62 14.88 -30.32
CA ILE A 9 -16.37 14.23 -29.04
C ILE A 9 -15.60 15.21 -28.16
N VAL A 10 -16.19 15.52 -27.01
CA VAL A 10 -15.48 16.15 -25.91
C VAL A 10 -14.87 15.04 -25.04
N SER A 11 -13.55 15.03 -24.94
CA SER A 11 -12.84 14.12 -24.04
C SER A 11 -12.69 14.80 -22.68
N GLY A 12 -12.95 14.04 -21.60
CA GLY A 12 -12.88 14.56 -20.23
C GLY A 12 -11.45 15.01 -19.89
N TYR A 13 -11.26 16.30 -19.67
CA TYR A 13 -9.99 16.89 -19.22
C TYR A 13 -9.65 16.38 -17.82
N SER A 14 -8.89 15.29 -17.74
CA SER A 14 -8.75 14.58 -16.46
C SER A 14 -7.78 15.21 -15.48
N GLN A 15 -7.03 16.27 -15.83
CA GLN A 15 -6.08 16.89 -14.88
C GLN A 15 -6.04 18.41 -14.98
N LEU A 16 -6.15 19.07 -13.81
CA LEU A 16 -5.72 20.45 -13.60
C LEU A 16 -4.18 20.48 -13.61
N ASP A 17 -3.57 20.34 -14.77
CA ASP A 17 -2.12 20.46 -14.87
C ASP A 17 -1.70 21.89 -14.57
N LYS A 18 -0.64 22.02 -13.78
CA LYS A 18 -0.07 23.32 -13.42
C LYS A 18 0.60 23.92 -14.63
N TRP A 19 0.08 25.06 -15.09
CA TRP A 19 0.71 25.87 -16.12
C TRP A 19 2.10 26.32 -15.65
N ARG A 20 3.12 26.08 -16.47
CA ARG A 20 4.42 26.73 -16.29
C ARG A 20 4.35 28.11 -16.95
N GLU A 21 4.37 29.17 -16.16
CA GLU A 21 4.35 30.55 -16.68
C GLU A 21 5.75 31.14 -16.79
N ILE A 22 6.11 31.62 -17.98
CA ILE A 22 7.39 32.25 -18.29
C ILE A 22 7.12 33.66 -18.80
N SER A 23 7.60 34.67 -18.09
CA SER A 23 7.48 36.07 -18.51
C SER A 23 8.75 36.55 -19.22
N LEU A 24 8.57 37.08 -20.43
CA LEU A 24 9.60 37.65 -21.28
C LEU A 24 9.39 39.16 -21.36
N ASN A 25 10.44 39.91 -21.05
CA ASN A 25 10.47 41.36 -21.22
C ASN A 25 11.55 41.67 -22.25
N THR A 26 11.12 42.03 -23.45
CA THR A 26 12.00 42.38 -24.57
C THR A 26 12.34 43.87 -24.63
N GLY A 27 11.94 44.66 -23.61
CA GLY A 27 12.28 46.08 -23.51
C GLY A 27 11.44 47.02 -24.39
N GLY A 28 10.26 46.58 -24.85
CA GLY A 28 9.31 47.45 -25.56
C GLY A 28 8.83 48.59 -24.66
N THR A 29 8.61 49.79 -25.23
CA THR A 29 8.13 50.95 -24.46
C THR A 29 6.69 50.74 -23.99
N PRO A 30 6.43 50.65 -22.67
CA PRO A 30 5.18 50.09 -22.12
C PRO A 30 3.92 50.96 -22.30
N SER A 31 4.04 52.26 -22.59
CA SER A 31 2.89 53.18 -22.51
C SER A 31 2.03 53.30 -23.78
N THR A 32 2.46 52.77 -24.94
CA THR A 32 1.75 52.97 -26.23
C THR A 32 1.15 51.70 -26.84
N LEU A 33 1.49 50.51 -26.32
CA LEU A 33 1.08 49.23 -26.90
C LEU A 33 -0.06 48.54 -26.11
N GLN A 34 -0.35 48.98 -24.88
CA GLN A 34 -1.36 48.37 -23.99
C GLN A 34 -2.81 48.51 -24.49
N ASP A 35 -3.10 49.48 -25.36
CA ASP A 35 -4.44 49.70 -25.92
C ASP A 35 -4.70 48.89 -27.21
N ILE A 36 -3.69 48.22 -27.77
CA ILE A 36 -3.81 47.47 -29.02
C ILE A 36 -4.33 46.06 -28.71
N LYS A 37 -5.62 45.82 -28.96
CA LYS A 37 -6.23 44.49 -28.81
C LYS A 37 -6.08 43.68 -30.09
N VAL A 38 -5.29 42.62 -30.04
CA VAL A 38 -5.20 41.64 -31.14
C VAL A 38 -6.27 40.55 -30.96
N GLN A 39 -6.84 40.07 -32.07
CA GLN A 39 -7.79 38.96 -32.04
C GLN A 39 -7.11 37.68 -31.55
N GLN A 40 -7.81 36.88 -30.74
CA GLN A 40 -7.32 35.56 -30.33
C GLN A 40 -7.15 34.67 -31.56
N ARG A 41 -5.98 34.02 -31.67
CA ARG A 41 -5.65 33.06 -32.72
C ARG A 41 -5.24 31.73 -32.12
N SER A 42 -5.38 30.67 -32.89
CA SER A 42 -4.92 29.34 -32.51
C SER A 42 -4.37 28.58 -33.71
N GLY A 43 -3.65 27.50 -33.43
CA GLY A 43 -3.18 26.58 -34.45
C GLY A 43 -2.53 25.35 -33.81
N GLY A 44 -1.94 24.49 -34.62
CA GLY A 44 -1.23 23.33 -34.10
C GLY A 44 -0.44 22.58 -35.15
N TYR A 45 0.23 21.54 -34.68
CA TYR A 45 1.16 20.74 -35.44
C TYR A 45 1.15 19.29 -34.96
N CYS A 46 1.02 18.36 -35.90
CA CYS A 46 1.12 16.92 -35.64
C CYS A 46 2.53 16.45 -36.01
N TYR A 47 3.16 15.67 -35.13
CA TYR A 47 4.48 15.11 -35.40
C TYR A 47 4.43 14.12 -36.56
N LYS A 48 5.48 14.10 -37.39
CA LYS A 48 5.58 13.16 -38.52
C LYS A 48 6.06 11.78 -38.05
N GLN A 49 6.96 11.74 -37.08
CA GLN A 49 7.58 10.50 -36.59
C GLN A 49 6.85 9.86 -35.40
N CYS A 50 6.04 10.63 -34.66
CA CYS A 50 5.28 10.17 -33.49
C CYS A 50 3.77 10.30 -33.80
N PRO A 51 3.14 9.29 -34.42
CA PRO A 51 1.72 9.37 -34.77
C PRO A 51 0.88 9.54 -33.51
N ASN A 52 -0.15 10.39 -33.56
CA ASN A 52 -1.09 10.67 -32.45
C ASN A 52 -0.54 11.55 -31.32
N ARG A 53 0.70 12.03 -31.44
CA ARG A 53 1.26 13.12 -30.62
C ARG A 53 1.15 14.42 -31.40
N PHE A 54 0.71 15.50 -30.75
CA PHE A 54 0.55 16.80 -31.39
C PHE A 54 0.72 17.96 -30.39
N ILE A 55 1.05 19.13 -30.93
CA ILE A 55 1.08 20.39 -30.20
C ILE A 55 -0.06 21.25 -30.72
N TYR A 56 -0.81 21.87 -29.82
CA TYR A 56 -1.68 22.99 -30.17
C TYR A 56 -1.30 24.22 -29.37
N TRP A 57 -1.62 25.38 -29.94
CA TRP A 57 -1.33 26.66 -29.33
C TRP A 57 -2.51 27.62 -29.50
N ARG A 58 -2.59 28.55 -28.56
CA ARG A 58 -3.54 29.67 -28.63
C ARG A 58 -2.91 30.94 -28.07
N THR A 59 -3.37 32.06 -28.59
CA THR A 59 -2.91 33.38 -28.22
C THR A 59 -4.05 34.14 -27.57
N ASN A 60 -3.74 34.77 -26.46
CA ASN A 60 -4.61 35.71 -25.78
C ASN A 60 -3.82 36.99 -25.54
N ASP A 61 -3.88 37.89 -26.52
CA ASP A 61 -3.16 39.16 -26.53
C ASP A 61 -1.64 38.99 -26.39
N ASP A 62 -1.06 39.27 -25.23
CA ASP A 62 0.37 39.13 -24.92
C ASP A 62 0.77 37.73 -24.43
N VAL A 63 -0.19 36.81 -24.32
CA VAL A 63 0.02 35.46 -23.79
C VAL A 63 -0.07 34.39 -24.89
N LEU A 64 0.99 33.59 -25.03
CA LEU A 64 1.01 32.36 -25.83
C LEU A 64 0.87 31.15 -24.91
N GLU A 65 -0.15 30.34 -25.14
CA GLU A 65 -0.33 29.05 -24.48
C GLU A 65 0.05 27.93 -25.44
N LEU A 66 0.95 27.05 -25.00
CA LEU A 66 1.41 25.88 -25.73
C LEU A 66 1.09 24.64 -24.93
N VAL A 67 0.43 23.68 -25.59
CA VAL A 67 0.05 22.41 -24.97
C VAL A 67 0.44 21.27 -25.90
N GLU A 68 1.15 20.30 -25.36
CA GLU A 68 1.44 19.04 -26.02
C GLU A 68 0.48 17.94 -25.53
N GLN A 69 -0.04 17.15 -26.46
CA GLN A 69 -0.92 16.02 -26.15
C GLN A 69 -0.49 14.79 -26.93
N SER A 70 -0.73 13.61 -26.35
CA SER A 70 -0.58 12.32 -27.03
C SER A 70 -1.79 11.48 -26.71
N LEU A 71 -2.31 10.76 -27.71
CA LEU A 71 -3.32 9.73 -27.48
C LEU A 71 -2.67 8.41 -27.01
N ASN A 72 -1.38 8.21 -27.25
CA ASN A 72 -0.68 6.96 -26.94
C ASN A 72 -0.02 6.99 -25.54
N LEU A 73 0.52 8.13 -25.12
CA LEU A 73 1.30 8.29 -23.88
C LEU A 73 0.76 9.39 -22.97
N ASN A 74 0.89 9.20 -21.66
CA ASN A 74 0.61 10.24 -20.66
C ASN A 74 1.83 11.16 -20.54
N LEU A 75 1.68 12.41 -21.00
CA LEU A 75 2.76 13.40 -20.97
C LEU A 75 2.73 14.19 -19.67
N SER A 76 3.88 14.33 -19.02
CA SER A 76 4.06 15.21 -17.86
C SER A 76 4.77 16.50 -18.24
N GLY A 77 4.39 17.62 -17.61
CA GLY A 77 4.96 18.94 -17.91
C GLY A 77 4.60 19.48 -19.30
N ASN A 78 3.42 19.12 -19.80
CA ASN A 78 2.96 19.34 -21.18
C ASN A 78 2.30 20.69 -21.46
N GLN A 79 2.21 21.58 -20.46
CA GLN A 79 1.57 22.89 -20.58
C GLN A 79 2.54 24.01 -20.19
N VAL A 80 2.79 24.93 -21.12
CA VAL A 80 3.64 26.11 -20.88
C VAL A 80 2.97 27.37 -21.43
N ARG A 81 3.08 28.45 -20.67
CA ARG A 81 2.54 29.77 -21.01
C ARG A 81 3.67 30.79 -21.08
N TYR A 82 3.85 31.41 -22.25
CA TYR A 82 4.77 32.53 -22.43
C TYR A 82 4.00 33.85 -22.41
N ARG A 83 4.39 34.77 -21.54
CA ARG A 83 3.85 36.13 -21.46
C ARG A 83 4.88 37.11 -22.00
N PHE A 84 4.57 37.76 -23.12
CA PHE A 84 5.42 38.76 -23.77
C PHE A 84 5.00 40.16 -23.28
N GLN A 85 5.58 40.61 -22.17
CA GLN A 85 5.14 41.82 -21.46
C GLN A 85 4.96 43.02 -22.42
N ASP A 86 3.75 43.58 -22.41
CA ASP A 86 3.35 44.77 -23.19
C ASP A 86 3.52 44.63 -24.72
N SER A 87 3.58 43.41 -25.25
CA SER A 87 3.76 43.17 -26.69
C SER A 87 2.81 42.09 -27.22
N PRO A 88 1.64 42.49 -27.77
CA PRO A 88 0.69 41.57 -28.37
C PRO A 88 1.30 40.66 -29.43
N ILE A 89 0.84 39.41 -29.47
CA ILE A 89 1.29 38.39 -30.41
C ILE A 89 0.53 38.55 -31.73
N LEU A 90 1.27 38.59 -32.85
CA LEU A 90 0.67 38.72 -34.18
C LEU A 90 0.27 37.35 -34.74
N GLU A 91 -0.63 37.36 -35.71
CA GLU A 91 -0.88 36.19 -36.56
C GLU A 91 0.42 35.78 -37.23
N GLY A 92 0.84 34.51 -37.14
CA GLY A 92 2.12 34.06 -37.68
C GLY A 92 2.94 33.14 -36.77
N VAL A 93 2.36 32.64 -35.67
CA VAL A 93 2.98 31.57 -34.87
C VAL A 93 3.05 30.29 -35.71
N THR A 94 4.24 29.73 -35.88
CA THR A 94 4.43 28.48 -36.64
C THR A 94 5.33 27.49 -35.92
N ILE A 95 5.09 26.20 -36.13
CA ILE A 95 5.85 25.09 -35.53
C ILE A 95 6.53 24.32 -36.67
N HIS A 96 7.82 24.02 -36.49
CA HIS A 96 8.65 23.30 -37.47
C HIS A 96 9.37 22.14 -36.80
N GLU A 97 9.17 20.95 -37.33
CA GLU A 97 9.86 19.72 -36.93
C GLU A 97 11.15 19.56 -37.75
N THR A 98 12.26 19.37 -37.05
CA THR A 98 13.54 18.96 -37.62
C THR A 98 13.94 17.61 -37.00
N PHE A 99 14.95 16.94 -37.56
CA PHE A 99 15.37 15.60 -37.12
C PHE A 99 15.55 15.46 -35.59
N ASN A 100 16.10 16.49 -34.91
CA ASN A 100 16.36 16.43 -33.45
C ASN A 100 15.71 17.55 -32.64
N ARG A 101 14.99 18.49 -33.27
CA ARG A 101 14.44 19.67 -32.58
C ARG A 101 13.07 20.04 -33.11
N VAL A 102 12.26 20.62 -32.22
CA VAL A 102 11.00 21.31 -32.55
C VAL A 102 11.22 22.80 -32.36
N VAL A 103 10.98 23.59 -33.40
CA VAL A 103 11.18 25.04 -33.38
C VAL A 103 9.84 25.75 -33.50
N ILE A 104 9.54 26.62 -32.54
CA ILE A 104 8.33 27.43 -32.49
C ILE A 104 8.73 28.89 -32.72
N LEU A 105 8.19 29.47 -33.78
CA LEU A 105 8.46 30.85 -34.19
C LEU A 105 7.29 31.73 -33.77
N VAL A 106 7.57 32.81 -33.03
CA VAL A 106 6.54 33.69 -32.45
C VAL A 106 6.82 35.14 -32.84
N PRO A 107 6.05 35.72 -33.77
CA PRO A 107 6.08 37.15 -34.04
C PRO A 107 5.19 37.92 -33.06
N THR A 108 5.71 39.00 -32.50
CA THR A 108 4.96 39.98 -31.70
C THR A 108 5.09 41.35 -32.35
N ILE A 109 4.32 42.34 -31.85
CA ILE A 109 4.38 43.70 -32.40
C ILE A 109 5.79 44.31 -32.29
N SER A 110 6.53 44.00 -31.23
CA SER A 110 7.83 44.62 -30.92
C SER A 110 9.03 43.69 -31.04
N SER A 111 8.83 42.39 -31.26
CA SER A 111 9.92 41.40 -31.27
C SER A 111 9.54 40.10 -31.96
N VAL A 112 10.54 39.34 -32.42
CA VAL A 112 10.37 37.98 -32.97
C VAL A 112 11.18 36.98 -32.15
N HIS A 113 10.62 35.80 -31.91
CA HIS A 113 11.19 34.78 -31.02
C HIS A 113 11.30 33.43 -31.71
N ARG A 114 12.39 32.71 -31.42
CA ARG A 114 12.71 31.36 -31.90
C ARG A 114 12.88 30.44 -30.68
N LEU A 115 11.77 29.85 -30.24
CA LEU A 115 11.77 28.90 -29.13
C LEU A 115 12.14 27.51 -29.66
N THR A 116 13.17 26.87 -29.09
CA THR A 116 13.67 25.57 -29.55
C THR A 116 13.56 24.53 -28.46
N PHE A 117 12.95 23.39 -28.79
CA PHE A 117 12.76 22.25 -27.90
C PHE A 117 13.39 21.00 -28.51
N SER A 118 13.68 20.00 -27.67
CA SER A 118 14.15 18.70 -28.13
C SER A 118 13.02 17.96 -28.85
N HIS A 119 13.36 17.19 -29.89
CA HIS A 119 12.39 16.31 -30.54
C HIS A 119 12.00 15.16 -29.59
N PRO A 120 10.73 14.72 -29.59
CA PRO A 120 10.34 13.55 -28.81
C PRO A 120 11.05 12.28 -29.31
N PRO A 121 11.43 11.34 -28.44
CA PRO A 121 11.94 10.04 -28.89
C PRO A 121 10.85 9.26 -29.64
N PRO A 122 11.22 8.38 -30.60
CA PRO A 122 10.25 7.52 -31.29
C PRO A 122 9.54 6.58 -30.30
N GLU A 123 8.25 6.35 -30.52
CA GLU A 123 7.38 5.67 -29.54
C GLU A 123 7.73 4.18 -29.34
N GLU A 124 8.38 3.54 -30.31
CA GLU A 124 8.81 2.13 -30.24
C GLU A 124 9.92 1.87 -29.19
N GLU A 125 10.63 2.92 -28.76
CA GLU A 125 11.71 2.84 -27.77
C GLU A 125 11.21 2.99 -26.32
N LEU A 126 9.92 3.26 -26.11
CA LEU A 126 9.35 3.56 -24.80
C LEU A 126 8.62 2.33 -24.22
N SER A 127 9.10 1.81 -23.09
CA SER A 127 8.43 0.73 -22.34
C SER A 127 7.23 1.23 -21.51
N ASP A 128 7.28 2.50 -21.09
CA ASP A 128 6.39 3.06 -20.08
C ASP A 128 5.30 3.94 -20.72
N ILE A 129 4.08 3.91 -20.16
CA ILE A 129 2.95 4.74 -20.60
C ILE A 129 3.18 6.22 -20.23
N GLN A 130 4.03 6.50 -19.24
CA GLN A 130 4.39 7.87 -18.84
C GLN A 130 5.63 8.36 -19.60
N SER A 131 5.56 9.57 -20.13
CA SER A 131 6.68 10.21 -20.82
C SER A 131 6.76 11.70 -20.47
N LEU A 132 7.93 12.30 -20.66
CA LEU A 132 8.11 13.74 -20.51
C LEU A 132 7.64 14.46 -21.78
N SER A 133 6.96 15.58 -21.60
CA SER A 133 6.70 16.50 -22.70
C SER A 133 7.99 17.17 -23.17
N ILE A 134 8.03 17.60 -24.45
CA ILE A 134 9.09 18.48 -24.95
C ILE A 134 9.15 19.82 -24.19
N PHE A 135 8.08 20.20 -23.50
CA PHE A 135 7.97 21.41 -22.70
C PHE A 135 8.39 21.21 -21.23
N ALA A 136 8.67 19.97 -20.81
CA ALA A 136 9.02 19.65 -19.43
C ALA A 136 10.29 20.39 -18.95
N ASP A 137 11.19 20.74 -19.88
CA ASP A 137 12.44 21.47 -19.60
C ASP A 137 12.39 22.94 -20.05
N ALA A 138 11.22 23.48 -20.39
CA ALA A 138 11.09 24.89 -20.76
C ALA A 138 11.49 25.80 -19.59
N THR A 139 12.53 26.64 -19.74
CA THR A 139 12.98 27.55 -18.68
C THR A 139 12.93 29.01 -19.12
N ALA A 140 12.79 29.92 -18.14
CA ALA A 140 12.92 31.35 -18.40
C ALA A 140 14.32 31.71 -18.92
N ASN A 141 15.36 30.99 -18.48
CA ASN A 141 16.75 31.25 -18.89
C ASN A 141 16.95 30.95 -20.39
N SER A 142 16.43 29.82 -20.88
CA SER A 142 16.54 29.46 -22.30
C SER A 142 15.75 30.41 -23.21
N ALA A 143 14.63 30.94 -22.73
CA ALA A 143 13.79 31.86 -23.51
C ALA A 143 14.24 33.33 -23.44
N ARG A 144 15.04 33.70 -22.43
CA ARG A 144 15.66 35.04 -22.30
C ARG A 144 17.05 35.11 -22.90
N ASP A 145 17.54 34.02 -23.49
CA ASP A 145 18.81 34.03 -24.21
C ASP A 145 18.71 35.01 -25.38
N SER A 146 19.67 35.95 -25.44
CA SER A 146 19.76 36.97 -26.50
C SER A 146 19.84 36.37 -27.90
N THR A 147 20.22 35.10 -28.02
CA THR A 147 20.27 34.40 -29.31
C THR A 147 18.91 33.91 -29.81
N THR A 148 17.91 33.85 -28.93
CA THR A 148 16.58 33.28 -29.25
C THR A 148 15.54 34.31 -29.65
N PHE A 149 15.83 35.60 -29.58
CA PHE A 149 14.89 36.64 -29.98
C PHE A 149 15.58 37.85 -30.62
N HIS A 150 14.82 38.63 -31.39
CA HIS A 150 15.26 39.89 -31.96
C HIS A 150 14.20 40.98 -31.73
N VAL A 151 14.62 42.12 -31.20
CA VAL A 151 13.74 43.27 -30.93
C VAL A 151 13.62 44.11 -32.20
N ILE A 152 12.40 44.49 -32.52
CA ILE A 152 12.02 45.22 -33.71
C ILE A 152 11.66 46.65 -33.33
N ASN A 153 12.24 47.63 -34.03
CA ASN A 153 11.93 49.04 -33.83
C ASN A 153 11.29 49.63 -35.10
N THR A 154 9.95 49.56 -35.18
CA THR A 154 9.17 50.00 -36.35
C THR A 154 8.24 51.18 -36.07
N ALA A 155 8.23 51.73 -34.85
CA ALA A 155 7.40 52.88 -34.52
C ALA A 155 7.72 54.10 -35.42
N PRO A 156 6.72 54.81 -35.99
CA PRO A 156 5.27 54.71 -35.73
C PRO A 156 4.52 53.67 -36.58
N ASN A 157 5.16 53.00 -37.54
CA ASN A 157 4.51 52.06 -38.46
C ASN A 157 4.50 50.64 -37.88
N LEU A 158 3.64 50.41 -36.90
CA LEU A 158 3.54 49.12 -36.21
C LEU A 158 3.11 47.98 -37.17
N PRO A 159 3.63 46.76 -36.96
CA PRO A 159 3.18 45.60 -37.71
C PRO A 159 1.77 45.17 -37.29
N HIS A 160 0.92 44.87 -38.26
CA HIS A 160 -0.47 44.45 -38.03
C HIS A 160 -0.78 43.02 -38.50
N ALA A 161 0.03 42.46 -39.42
CA ALA A 161 -0.05 41.07 -39.83
C ALA A 161 1.36 40.47 -39.96
N ALA A 162 1.51 39.18 -39.64
CA ALA A 162 2.79 38.51 -39.73
C ALA A 162 2.68 37.08 -40.31
N THR A 163 3.81 36.51 -40.67
CA THR A 163 3.94 35.08 -40.98
C THR A 163 5.38 34.66 -40.72
N SER A 164 5.61 33.37 -40.48
CA SER A 164 6.94 32.86 -40.20
C SER A 164 7.18 31.50 -40.84
N CYS A 165 8.45 31.19 -41.15
CA CYS A 165 8.88 29.84 -41.49
C CYS A 165 10.33 29.58 -41.09
N LEU A 166 10.67 28.30 -41.01
CA LEU A 166 12.04 27.83 -40.97
C LEU A 166 12.55 27.61 -42.41
N THR A 167 13.65 28.26 -42.79
CA THR A 167 14.24 28.11 -44.13
C THR A 167 14.98 26.78 -44.28
N ALA A 168 15.39 26.42 -45.50
CA ALA A 168 16.23 25.23 -45.73
C ALA A 168 17.57 25.27 -44.96
N ASN A 169 18.10 26.47 -44.70
CA ASN A 169 19.30 26.70 -43.90
C ASN A 169 19.04 26.68 -42.38
N LYS A 170 17.78 26.45 -41.97
CA LYS A 170 17.31 26.48 -40.57
C LYS A 170 17.30 27.87 -39.93
N ASP A 171 17.36 28.93 -40.74
CA ASP A 171 17.12 30.29 -40.28
C ASP A 171 15.64 30.48 -39.97
N ALA A 172 15.32 31.23 -38.92
CA ALA A 172 13.95 31.65 -38.66
C ALA A 172 13.66 32.93 -39.45
N LEU A 173 12.77 32.85 -40.44
CA LEU A 173 12.34 33.98 -41.26
C LEU A 173 10.95 34.42 -40.82
N PHE A 174 10.81 35.71 -40.55
CA PHE A 174 9.55 36.37 -40.25
C PHE A 174 9.27 37.42 -41.33
N ALA A 175 8.03 37.52 -41.79
CA ALA A 175 7.57 38.59 -42.65
C ALA A 175 6.47 39.37 -41.92
N LEU A 176 6.65 40.67 -41.78
CA LEU A 176 5.83 41.57 -40.97
C LEU A 176 5.27 42.68 -41.87
N ALA A 177 3.96 42.68 -42.09
CA ALA A 177 3.29 43.79 -42.77
C ALA A 177 3.19 44.98 -41.83
N LEU A 178 3.72 46.12 -42.25
CA LEU A 178 3.67 47.39 -41.53
C LEU A 178 2.49 48.23 -42.03
N SER A 179 1.94 49.08 -41.16
CA SER A 179 0.88 50.05 -41.53
C SER A 179 1.28 51.06 -42.61
N SER A 180 2.58 51.14 -42.96
CA SER A 180 3.10 51.91 -44.10
C SER A 180 2.88 51.26 -45.47
N GLY A 181 2.37 50.02 -45.53
CA GLY A 181 2.20 49.25 -46.76
C GLY A 181 3.50 48.60 -47.26
N THR A 182 4.48 48.42 -46.38
CA THR A 182 5.74 47.71 -46.64
C THR A 182 5.80 46.42 -45.84
N ILE A 183 6.45 45.38 -46.37
CA ILE A 183 6.66 44.13 -45.64
C ILE A 183 8.11 44.06 -45.19
N MET A 184 8.35 43.97 -43.89
CA MET A 184 9.67 43.80 -43.33
C MET A 184 9.97 42.31 -43.12
N LEU A 185 11.08 41.84 -43.67
CA LEU A 185 11.63 40.52 -43.43
C LEU A 185 12.64 40.59 -42.29
N VAL A 186 12.49 39.70 -41.30
CA VAL A 186 13.46 39.52 -40.21
C VAL A 186 13.98 38.09 -40.29
N ARG A 187 15.28 37.92 -40.47
CA ARG A 187 15.94 36.60 -40.55
C ARG A 187 16.88 36.43 -39.37
N LEU A 188 16.60 35.44 -38.54
CA LEU A 188 17.38 35.10 -37.34
C LEU A 188 18.22 33.85 -37.59
N ASP A 189 19.54 34.01 -37.49
CA ASP A 189 20.49 32.90 -37.64
C ASP A 189 20.42 31.95 -36.42
N PRO A 190 20.40 30.62 -36.64
CA PRO A 190 20.12 29.65 -35.56
C PRO A 190 21.27 29.48 -34.55
N LEU A 191 22.51 29.87 -34.88
CA LEU A 191 23.69 29.67 -34.02
C LEU A 191 24.12 30.96 -33.33
N SER A 192 24.16 32.06 -34.07
CA SER A 192 24.58 33.37 -33.57
C SER A 192 23.44 34.18 -32.97
N GLY A 193 22.20 33.89 -33.35
CA GLY A 193 21.03 34.69 -32.96
C GLY A 193 21.05 36.12 -33.51
N ILE A 194 21.91 36.41 -34.48
CA ILE A 194 21.95 37.72 -35.13
C ILE A 194 20.73 37.84 -36.04
N GLY A 195 19.91 38.85 -35.78
CA GLY A 195 18.77 39.21 -36.62
C GLY A 195 19.18 40.18 -37.72
N THR A 196 18.83 39.86 -38.97
CA THR A 196 18.96 40.77 -40.12
C THR A 196 17.58 41.21 -40.59
N CYS A 197 17.42 42.50 -40.87
CA CYS A 197 16.16 43.08 -41.33
C CYS A 197 16.30 43.59 -42.78
N SER A 198 15.33 43.27 -43.64
CA SER A 198 15.22 43.83 -45.00
C SER A 198 13.77 44.21 -45.29
N GLU A 199 13.55 45.19 -46.18
CA GLU A 199 12.21 45.63 -46.56
C GLU A 199 11.88 45.17 -47.99
N LEU A 200 10.71 44.55 -48.14
CA LEU A 200 10.09 44.30 -49.43
C LEU A 200 9.15 45.47 -49.75
N ARG A 201 9.38 46.10 -50.89
CA ARG A 201 8.53 47.16 -51.43
C ARG A 201 7.99 46.71 -52.78
N GLN A 202 6.77 47.12 -53.10
CA GLN A 202 6.26 46.96 -54.45
C GLN A 202 6.85 48.07 -55.32
N ASP A 203 7.42 47.70 -56.47
CA ASP A 203 7.85 48.68 -57.47
C ASP A 203 6.60 49.30 -58.13
N SER A 204 6.26 50.52 -57.70
CA SER A 204 5.27 51.34 -58.39
C SER A 204 5.75 51.64 -59.81
N ALA A 205 5.01 51.19 -60.82
CA ALA A 205 5.25 51.53 -62.22
C ALA A 205 5.10 53.04 -62.51
N VAL A 206 4.59 53.82 -61.55
CA VAL A 206 4.44 55.28 -61.65
C VAL A 206 5.63 55.97 -60.96
N PRO A 207 6.39 56.82 -61.66
CA PRO A 207 7.45 57.63 -61.07
C PRO A 207 6.94 58.56 -59.95
N ARG A 208 7.71 58.70 -58.87
CA ARG A 208 7.36 59.50 -57.67
C ARG A 208 6.88 60.95 -57.92
N PHE A 209 7.17 61.55 -59.09
CA PHE A 209 6.74 62.92 -59.38
C PHE A 209 5.27 63.03 -59.83
N LEU A 210 4.63 61.93 -60.26
CA LEU A 210 3.22 61.89 -60.64
C LEU A 210 2.29 61.48 -59.49
N SER A 211 2.83 60.87 -58.43
CA SER A 211 2.05 60.35 -57.29
C SER A 211 1.47 61.41 -56.35
N ASN A 212 1.79 62.70 -56.53
CA ASN A 212 1.25 63.77 -55.68
C ASN A 212 -0.16 64.23 -56.11
N PHE A 213 -0.61 63.87 -57.31
CA PHE A 213 -1.94 64.25 -57.83
C PHE A 213 -3.01 63.16 -57.67
N MET A 214 -2.61 61.91 -57.43
CA MET A 214 -3.50 60.80 -57.12
C MET A 214 -3.12 60.31 -55.72
N GLY A 215 -4.03 60.39 -54.75
CA GLY A 215 -3.74 59.98 -53.36
C GLY A 215 -3.06 58.61 -53.33
N LYS A 216 -2.00 58.45 -52.52
CA LYS A 216 -1.33 57.16 -52.33
C LYS A 216 -2.35 56.15 -51.80
N THR A 217 -2.69 55.15 -52.62
CA THR A 217 -3.31 53.92 -52.11
C THR A 217 -2.21 53.14 -51.41
N VAL A 218 -2.19 53.21 -50.09
CA VAL A 218 -1.31 52.36 -49.27
C VAL A 218 -1.87 50.95 -49.35
N ASP A 219 -1.02 49.99 -49.72
CA ASP A 219 -1.42 48.59 -49.77
C ASP A 219 -1.60 48.06 -48.36
N ASP A 220 -2.85 47.77 -48.01
CA ASP A 220 -3.17 47.14 -46.73
C ASP A 220 -3.06 45.62 -46.88
N TYR A 221 -2.07 45.01 -46.22
CA TYR A 221 -1.87 43.57 -46.25
C TYR A 221 -2.62 42.90 -45.09
N VAL A 222 -3.58 42.04 -45.43
CA VAL A 222 -4.50 41.44 -44.46
C VAL A 222 -4.05 40.05 -44.02
N SER A 223 -3.46 39.26 -44.93
CA SER A 223 -3.04 37.89 -44.65
C SER A 223 -1.74 37.56 -45.36
N LEU A 224 -0.80 36.94 -44.66
CA LEU A 224 0.53 36.61 -45.17
C LEU A 224 0.83 35.12 -45.02
N ILE A 225 1.44 34.53 -46.04
CA ILE A 225 1.92 33.15 -46.02
C ILE A 225 3.32 33.09 -46.60
N VAL A 226 4.28 32.61 -45.81
CA VAL A 226 5.61 32.30 -46.31
C VAL A 226 5.77 30.78 -46.47
N HIS A 227 6.34 30.34 -47.59
CA HIS A 227 6.59 28.92 -47.88
C HIS A 227 8.02 28.72 -48.40
N PRO A 228 8.85 27.93 -47.70
CA PRO A 228 10.18 27.55 -48.20
C PRO A 228 10.04 26.47 -49.28
N SER A 229 10.55 26.75 -50.49
CA SER A 229 10.74 25.76 -51.54
C SER A 229 12.19 25.25 -51.54
N ALA A 230 12.50 24.25 -52.36
CA ALA A 230 13.85 23.68 -52.45
C ALA A 230 14.92 24.68 -52.94
N SER A 231 14.52 25.76 -53.63
CA SER A 231 15.45 26.71 -54.26
C SER A 231 15.32 28.17 -53.80
N ASP A 232 14.18 28.56 -53.22
CA ASP A 232 13.84 29.95 -52.88
C ASP A 232 12.74 29.94 -51.81
N VAL A 233 12.60 31.03 -51.07
CA VAL A 233 11.51 31.22 -50.10
C VAL A 233 10.49 32.20 -50.67
N PHE A 234 9.25 31.75 -50.85
CA PHE A 234 8.19 32.55 -51.42
C PHE A 234 7.27 33.13 -50.35
N LEU A 235 6.98 34.42 -50.44
CA LEU A 235 5.97 35.10 -49.63
C LEU A 235 4.75 35.41 -50.49
N PHE A 236 3.59 34.94 -50.09
CA PHE A 236 2.28 35.26 -50.64
C PHE A 236 1.60 36.25 -49.68
N ALA A 237 1.16 37.40 -50.17
CA ALA A 237 0.40 38.38 -49.40
C ALA A 237 -0.95 38.64 -50.04
N LEU A 238 -2.00 38.63 -49.22
CA LEU A 238 -3.35 39.03 -49.60
C LEU A 238 -3.60 40.46 -49.15
N THR A 239 -4.00 41.30 -50.08
CA THR A 239 -4.29 42.72 -49.86
C THR A 239 -5.77 42.95 -49.51
N GLY A 240 -6.08 44.07 -48.87
CA GLY A 240 -7.43 44.46 -48.47
C GLY A 240 -8.41 44.66 -49.63
N ASP A 241 -7.90 44.86 -50.85
CA ASP A 241 -8.69 44.89 -52.09
C ASP A 241 -8.81 43.51 -52.77
N GLY A 242 -8.32 42.44 -52.12
CA GLY A 242 -8.46 41.05 -52.54
C GLY A 242 -7.39 40.57 -53.53
N GLN A 243 -6.34 41.36 -53.80
CA GLN A 243 -5.25 40.94 -54.69
C GLN A 243 -4.21 40.08 -53.96
N VAL A 244 -3.75 39.03 -54.64
CA VAL A 244 -2.61 38.22 -54.19
C VAL A 244 -1.35 38.81 -54.78
N ARG A 245 -0.31 38.95 -53.97
CA ARG A 245 1.04 39.38 -54.40
C ARG A 245 2.06 38.35 -53.93
N VAL A 246 3.10 38.13 -54.74
CA VAL A 246 4.14 37.13 -54.43
C VAL A 246 5.52 37.79 -54.49
N TRP A 247 6.38 37.47 -53.54
CA TRP A 247 7.79 37.85 -53.54
C TRP A 247 8.69 36.62 -53.41
N SER A 248 9.87 36.71 -54.00
CA SER A 248 11.02 35.89 -53.60
C SER A 248 11.72 36.59 -52.45
N CYS A 249 11.73 35.98 -51.27
CA CYS A 249 12.36 36.54 -50.07
C CYS A 249 13.88 36.54 -50.17
N ASP A 250 14.49 35.54 -50.83
CA ASP A 250 15.95 35.48 -50.96
C ASP A 250 16.47 36.49 -52.00
N ARG A 251 15.69 36.79 -53.05
CA ARG A 251 16.05 37.81 -54.05
C ARG A 251 15.56 39.21 -53.69
N GLY A 252 14.57 39.33 -52.82
CA GLY A 252 13.93 40.61 -52.47
C GLY A 252 13.09 41.21 -53.60
N VAL A 253 12.65 40.42 -54.58
CA VAL A 253 11.96 40.90 -55.79
C VAL A 253 10.50 40.45 -55.80
N SER A 254 9.59 41.35 -56.18
CA SER A 254 8.18 41.04 -56.43
C SER A 254 8.01 40.27 -57.75
N LEU A 255 7.32 39.13 -57.71
CA LEU A 255 7.03 38.31 -58.88
C LEU A 255 5.68 38.73 -59.48
N LYS A 256 5.61 38.75 -60.83
CA LYS A 256 4.37 39.07 -61.54
C LYS A 256 3.44 37.86 -61.56
N ILE A 257 2.17 38.10 -61.30
CA ILE A 257 1.10 37.11 -61.31
C ILE A 257 0.10 37.50 -62.41
N PRO A 258 -0.39 36.55 -63.23
CA PRO A 258 -1.49 36.82 -64.14
C PRO A 258 -2.80 37.09 -63.35
N ASP A 259 -3.48 38.20 -63.63
CA ASP A 259 -4.77 38.55 -63.00
C ASP A 259 -5.88 37.54 -63.35
N ASN A 260 -5.99 36.46 -62.57
CA ASN A 260 -7.00 35.42 -62.76
C ASN A 260 -8.01 35.35 -61.59
N ILE A 261 -7.62 35.76 -60.37
CA ILE A 261 -8.45 35.61 -59.16
C ILE A 261 -9.36 36.85 -58.94
N THR A 262 -8.95 38.04 -59.39
CA THR A 262 -9.53 39.34 -58.96
C THR A 262 -10.32 40.12 -60.01
N LYS A 263 -10.50 39.61 -61.23
CA LYS A 263 -11.08 40.40 -62.34
C LYS A 263 -12.57 40.75 -62.21
N SER A 264 -13.30 40.39 -61.15
CA SER A 264 -14.77 40.48 -61.17
C SER A 264 -15.49 40.93 -59.88
N THR A 265 -14.84 41.46 -58.85
CA THR A 265 -15.56 41.73 -57.59
C THR A 265 -15.07 42.98 -56.86
N THR A 266 -16.00 43.87 -56.52
CA THR A 266 -15.77 45.01 -55.60
C THR A 266 -15.68 44.50 -54.15
N PRO A 267 -14.57 44.71 -53.43
CA PRO A 267 -14.40 44.28 -52.04
C PRO A 267 -15.28 45.08 -51.07
N LEU A 268 -15.53 44.50 -49.89
CA LEU A 268 -16.26 45.13 -48.79
C LEU A 268 -15.34 46.11 -48.07
N VAL A 269 -15.78 47.37 -47.96
CA VAL A 269 -15.17 48.34 -47.06
C VAL A 269 -15.77 48.11 -45.67
N GLN A 270 -14.90 47.75 -44.72
CA GLN A 270 -15.11 47.71 -43.26
C GLN A 270 -16.30 46.87 -42.75
N GLY A 271 -16.03 45.58 -42.54
CA GLY A 271 -16.74 44.71 -41.59
C GLY A 271 -15.75 44.13 -40.54
N ALA A 272 -16.25 43.36 -39.57
CA ALA A 272 -15.45 42.78 -38.48
C ALA A 272 -14.47 41.65 -38.91
N TYR A 273 -14.64 41.10 -40.12
CA TYR A 273 -13.84 40.02 -40.69
C TYR A 273 -13.33 40.39 -42.08
N SER A 274 -12.13 39.91 -42.41
CA SER A 274 -11.35 40.33 -43.58
C SER A 274 -10.96 39.13 -44.46
N HIS A 275 -10.31 39.37 -45.60
CA HIS A 275 -9.82 38.29 -46.47
C HIS A 275 -8.82 37.37 -45.74
N ILE A 276 -8.94 36.05 -45.90
CA ILE A 276 -8.10 35.06 -45.20
C ILE A 276 -7.34 34.20 -46.22
N MET A 277 -6.06 33.97 -45.94
CA MET A 277 -5.26 32.97 -46.65
C MET A 277 -4.73 31.93 -45.67
N ARG A 278 -4.84 30.65 -46.04
CA ARG A 278 -4.23 29.52 -45.30
C ARG A 278 -3.52 28.59 -46.29
N LYS A 279 -2.47 27.92 -45.82
CA LYS A 279 -1.71 26.93 -46.62
C LYS A 279 -1.83 25.53 -46.03
N ALA A 280 -1.77 24.54 -46.92
CA ALA A 280 -1.46 23.15 -46.60
C ALA A 280 -0.37 22.63 -47.53
N VAL A 281 0.29 21.54 -47.13
CA VAL A 281 1.32 20.88 -47.93
C VAL A 281 0.91 19.42 -48.11
N ASN A 282 0.59 19.02 -49.34
CA ASN A 282 0.24 17.64 -49.69
C ASN A 282 1.39 17.01 -50.47
N THR A 283 2.00 15.92 -49.97
CA THR A 283 3.05 15.13 -50.68
C THR A 283 4.11 15.99 -51.42
N ASN A 284 4.45 17.15 -50.85
CA ASN A 284 5.38 18.21 -51.31
C ASN A 284 4.81 19.37 -52.16
N ASN A 285 3.54 19.34 -52.54
CA ASN A 285 2.87 20.45 -53.24
C ASN A 285 2.23 21.43 -52.24
N LEU A 286 2.43 22.72 -52.46
CA LEU A 286 1.77 23.79 -51.71
C LEU A 286 0.33 23.95 -52.21
N ILE A 287 -0.63 23.92 -51.30
CA ILE A 287 -2.04 24.24 -51.57
C ILE A 287 -2.36 25.51 -50.78
N LEU A 288 -2.97 26.49 -51.44
CA LEU A 288 -3.43 27.75 -50.85
C LEU A 288 -4.96 27.82 -50.90
N GLY A 289 -5.57 28.05 -49.74
CA GLY A 289 -6.98 28.41 -49.64
C GLY A 289 -7.10 29.90 -49.45
N ILE A 290 -7.74 30.57 -50.40
CA ILE A 290 -7.94 32.01 -50.42
C ILE A 290 -9.44 32.26 -50.24
N TYR A 291 -9.79 32.79 -49.08
CA TYR A 291 -11.15 33.24 -48.78
C TYR A 291 -11.27 34.74 -49.04
N LEU A 292 -12.17 35.09 -49.96
CA LEU A 292 -12.52 36.48 -50.25
C LEU A 292 -13.89 36.80 -49.65
N CYS A 293 -13.90 37.69 -48.64
CA CYS A 293 -15.11 38.34 -48.13
C CYS A 293 -15.57 39.43 -49.11
N LEU A 294 -16.77 39.30 -49.69
CA LEU A 294 -17.25 40.17 -50.79
C LEU A 294 -18.65 40.72 -50.49
N ASN A 295 -18.98 41.91 -51.03
CA ASN A 295 -20.32 42.56 -50.88
C ASN A 295 -21.49 41.71 -51.38
N THR A 296 -21.24 40.82 -52.32
CA THR A 296 -22.27 39.99 -52.95
C THR A 296 -22.31 38.62 -52.30
N LYS A 297 -21.36 37.75 -52.63
CA LYS A 297 -21.21 36.41 -52.08
C LYS A 297 -19.75 36.09 -51.88
N SER A 298 -19.36 35.81 -50.63
CA SER A 298 -18.01 35.38 -50.28
C SER A 298 -17.63 34.08 -50.99
N ARG A 299 -16.35 33.94 -51.35
CA ARG A 299 -15.86 32.79 -52.13
C ARG A 299 -14.59 32.21 -51.52
N LEU A 300 -14.43 30.90 -51.64
CA LEU A 300 -13.22 30.17 -51.29
C LEU A 300 -12.58 29.59 -52.55
N PHE A 301 -11.35 30.00 -52.83
CA PHE A 301 -10.54 29.48 -53.92
C PHE A 301 -9.48 28.53 -53.37
N ILE A 302 -9.37 27.35 -53.97
CA ILE A 302 -8.30 26.40 -53.72
C ILE A 302 -7.33 26.49 -54.89
N VAL A 303 -6.09 26.85 -54.60
CA VAL A 303 -5.08 27.21 -55.59
C VAL A 303 -3.80 26.42 -55.33
N GLU A 304 -3.22 25.87 -56.39
CA GLU A 304 -1.93 25.17 -56.34
C GLU A 304 -0.86 26.01 -57.04
N PRO A 305 -0.13 26.88 -56.32
CA PRO A 305 0.86 27.76 -56.95
C PRO A 305 1.96 26.97 -57.68
N ILE A 306 2.14 27.29 -58.96
CA ILE A 306 3.20 26.75 -59.82
C ILE A 306 4.18 27.88 -60.12
N VAL A 307 5.47 27.67 -59.81
CA VAL A 307 6.53 28.64 -60.08
C VAL A 307 7.38 28.15 -61.25
N GLU A 308 7.29 28.85 -62.39
CA GLU A 308 8.06 28.55 -63.60
C GLU A 308 8.78 29.81 -64.09
N HIS A 309 10.10 29.72 -64.33
CA HIS A 309 10.90 30.77 -64.97
C HIS A 309 10.74 32.20 -64.39
N GLY A 310 10.52 32.35 -63.07
CA GLY A 310 10.35 33.66 -62.42
C GLY A 310 8.94 34.25 -62.53
N PHE A 311 7.99 33.49 -63.08
CA PHE A 311 6.56 33.79 -63.02
C PHE A 311 5.88 32.83 -62.03
N VAL A 312 4.85 33.33 -61.36
CA VAL A 312 4.01 32.52 -60.48
C VAL A 312 2.64 32.41 -61.10
N GLN A 313 2.24 31.18 -61.45
CA GLN A 313 0.89 30.87 -61.85
C GLN A 313 0.10 30.40 -60.63
N LEU A 314 -1.13 30.89 -60.52
CA LEU A 314 -2.08 30.52 -59.48
C LEU A 314 -3.27 29.79 -60.14
N PRO A 315 -3.10 28.54 -60.62
CA PRO A 315 -4.20 27.76 -61.16
C PRO A 315 -5.22 27.46 -60.06
N ILE A 316 -6.50 27.69 -60.38
CA ILE A 316 -7.61 27.45 -59.46
C ILE A 316 -8.01 25.97 -59.61
N SER A 317 -7.71 25.15 -58.61
CA SER A 317 -8.14 23.75 -58.54
C SER A 317 -9.64 23.66 -58.25
N CYS A 318 -10.13 24.47 -57.29
CA CYS A 318 -11.56 24.51 -56.92
C CYS A 318 -12.01 25.94 -56.56
N ASN A 319 -13.29 26.23 -56.77
CA ASN A 319 -13.91 27.52 -56.43
C ASN A 319 -15.30 27.29 -55.84
N PHE A 320 -15.44 27.54 -54.54
CA PHE A 320 -16.67 27.31 -53.79
C PHE A 320 -17.33 28.63 -53.40
N LEU A 321 -18.65 28.66 -53.51
CA LEU A 321 -19.49 29.72 -52.97
C LEU A 321 -19.76 29.43 -51.50
N ILE A 322 -19.60 30.42 -50.63
CA ILE A 322 -19.90 30.29 -49.21
C ILE A 322 -21.43 30.41 -49.03
N PRO A 323 -22.08 29.54 -48.24
CA PRO A 323 -23.51 29.64 -47.96
C PRO A 323 -23.90 31.01 -47.36
N GLU A 324 -25.12 31.47 -47.67
CA GLU A 324 -25.66 32.72 -47.12
C GLU A 324 -25.78 32.58 -45.59
N ASN A 325 -25.34 33.59 -44.84
CA ASN A 325 -25.27 33.65 -43.35
C ASN A 325 -24.05 32.99 -42.68
N LEU A 326 -22.99 32.63 -43.42
CA LEU A 326 -21.74 32.11 -42.85
C LEU A 326 -20.54 33.00 -43.11
N ASP A 327 -19.82 33.34 -42.04
CA ASP A 327 -18.53 34.03 -42.07
C ASP A 327 -17.39 33.07 -41.72
N LEU A 328 -16.36 32.97 -42.56
CA LEU A 328 -15.25 32.03 -42.33
C LEU A 328 -14.27 32.60 -41.29
N MET A 329 -13.96 31.81 -40.26
CA MET A 329 -13.00 32.16 -39.21
C MET A 329 -11.64 31.49 -39.41
N ASP A 330 -11.63 30.19 -39.73
CA ASP A 330 -10.42 29.42 -39.94
C ASP A 330 -10.66 28.25 -40.91
N LEU A 331 -9.60 27.74 -41.55
CA LEU A 331 -9.70 26.63 -42.49
C LEU A 331 -8.47 25.71 -42.45
N THR A 332 -8.69 24.40 -42.58
CA THR A 332 -7.62 23.38 -42.72
C THR A 332 -7.94 22.42 -43.85
N PHE A 333 -6.93 21.71 -44.34
CA PHE A 333 -7.04 20.84 -45.51
C PHE A 333 -6.63 19.42 -45.18
N ASP A 334 -7.35 18.50 -45.81
CA ASP A 334 -6.95 17.12 -46.06
C ASP A 334 -6.71 16.94 -47.58
N SER A 335 -6.20 15.79 -47.99
CA SER A 335 -6.06 15.35 -49.38
C SER A 335 -7.34 15.51 -50.22
N ASN A 336 -8.52 15.25 -49.65
CA ASN A 336 -9.79 15.25 -50.39
C ASN A 336 -10.88 16.15 -49.79
N THR A 337 -10.64 16.75 -48.62
CA THR A 337 -11.66 17.50 -47.87
C THR A 337 -11.09 18.82 -47.35
N VAL A 338 -11.87 19.89 -47.45
CA VAL A 338 -11.56 21.18 -46.80
C VAL A 338 -12.48 21.36 -45.61
N TRP A 339 -11.88 21.69 -44.47
CA TRP A 339 -12.58 21.95 -43.23
C TRP A 339 -12.67 23.44 -43.00
N CYS A 340 -13.87 23.94 -42.74
CA CYS A 340 -14.17 25.34 -42.55
C CYS A 340 -14.79 25.54 -41.17
N LEU A 341 -14.13 26.34 -40.32
CA LEU A 341 -14.73 26.87 -39.11
C LEU A 341 -15.40 28.19 -39.46
N CYS A 342 -16.73 28.24 -39.36
CA CYS A 342 -17.53 29.41 -39.71
C CYS A 342 -18.33 29.92 -38.51
N ARG A 343 -18.74 31.19 -38.57
CA ARG A 343 -19.69 31.80 -37.65
C ARG A 343 -21.00 32.10 -38.37
N THR A 344 -22.13 31.86 -37.71
CA THR A 344 -23.44 32.23 -38.20
C THR A 344 -23.73 33.71 -37.93
N SER A 345 -24.71 34.29 -38.62
CA SER A 345 -25.22 35.64 -38.34
C SER A 345 -25.75 35.82 -36.91
N GLU A 346 -26.20 34.72 -36.28
CA GLU A 346 -26.66 34.67 -34.89
C GLU A 346 -25.50 34.60 -33.87
N GLY A 347 -24.27 34.48 -34.37
CA GLY A 347 -23.06 34.50 -33.56
C GLY A 347 -22.58 33.12 -33.10
N GLU A 348 -23.26 32.04 -33.49
CA GLU A 348 -22.88 30.65 -33.20
C GLU A 348 -21.73 30.17 -34.10
N THR A 349 -20.88 29.29 -33.58
CA THR A 349 -19.79 28.68 -34.34
C THR A 349 -20.21 27.33 -34.91
N VAL A 350 -19.95 27.10 -36.20
CA VAL A 350 -20.30 25.89 -36.92
C VAL A 350 -19.11 25.38 -37.73
N VAL A 351 -18.94 24.06 -37.80
CA VAL A 351 -17.89 23.43 -38.63
C VAL A 351 -18.54 22.77 -39.84
N HIS A 352 -17.99 23.05 -41.02
CA HIS A 352 -18.41 22.44 -42.27
C HIS A 352 -17.23 21.73 -42.94
N SER A 353 -17.50 20.57 -43.54
CA SER A 353 -16.59 19.91 -44.47
C SER A 353 -17.06 20.13 -45.90
N ILE A 354 -16.11 20.33 -46.81
CA ILE A 354 -16.33 20.45 -48.24
C ILE A 354 -15.53 19.35 -48.92
N ASN A 355 -16.21 18.46 -49.64
CA ASN A 355 -15.52 17.48 -50.46
C ASN A 355 -14.97 18.17 -51.72
N LEU A 356 -13.67 18.06 -51.97
CA LEU A 356 -13.00 18.73 -53.09
C LEU A 356 -13.49 18.21 -54.47
N LEU A 357 -13.92 16.95 -54.55
CA LEU A 357 -14.38 16.33 -55.80
C LEU A 357 -15.85 16.68 -56.11
N THR A 358 -16.72 16.67 -55.10
CA THR A 358 -18.17 16.90 -55.29
C THR A 358 -18.60 18.34 -55.05
N GLY A 359 -17.81 19.13 -54.31
CA GLY A 359 -18.14 20.49 -53.90
C GLY A 359 -19.33 20.60 -52.94
N GLN A 360 -19.77 19.49 -52.36
CA GLN A 360 -20.89 19.47 -51.42
C GLN A 360 -20.44 19.93 -50.03
N TRP A 361 -21.22 20.82 -49.44
CA TRP A 361 -21.08 21.28 -48.06
C TRP A 361 -21.80 20.33 -47.12
N GLN A 362 -21.12 19.91 -46.06
CA GLN A 362 -21.68 19.04 -45.05
C GLN A 362 -21.45 19.64 -43.66
N LYS A 363 -22.53 19.83 -42.91
CA LYS A 363 -22.49 20.35 -41.54
C LYS A 363 -22.01 19.25 -40.59
N THR A 364 -21.09 19.60 -39.69
CA THR A 364 -20.65 18.74 -38.59
C THR A 364 -21.57 18.94 -37.39
N ASP A 365 -21.91 17.85 -36.71
CA ASP A 365 -22.72 17.91 -35.48
C ASP A 365 -21.78 18.23 -34.31
N LEU A 366 -21.76 19.50 -33.91
CA LEU A 366 -21.10 19.94 -32.68
C LEU A 366 -21.97 19.59 -31.47
N GLU A 367 -21.35 19.39 -30.32
CA GLU A 367 -22.06 19.09 -29.08
C GLU A 367 -22.92 20.30 -28.67
N THR A 368 -24.22 20.07 -28.45
CA THR A 368 -25.15 21.12 -28.08
C THR A 368 -24.97 21.51 -26.62
N ASN A 369 -25.26 22.77 -26.30
CA ASN A 369 -25.27 23.21 -24.91
C ASN A 369 -26.19 22.34 -24.05
N PRO A 370 -25.82 22.05 -22.79
CA PRO A 370 -26.66 21.29 -21.87
C PRO A 370 -28.07 21.89 -21.76
N LYS A 371 -29.11 21.05 -21.84
CA LYS A 371 -30.51 21.47 -21.71
C LYS A 371 -30.80 21.90 -20.25
N PRO A 372 -31.66 22.90 -20.00
CA PRO A 372 -32.04 23.28 -18.64
C PRO A 372 -32.77 22.13 -17.93
N LEU A 373 -32.39 21.84 -16.68
CA LEU A 373 -32.91 20.69 -15.92
C LEU A 373 -34.29 20.92 -15.28
N ASN A 374 -34.68 22.18 -15.07
CA ASN A 374 -35.92 22.55 -14.37
C ASN A 374 -37.21 22.05 -15.03
N SER A 375 -37.18 21.73 -16.33
CA SER A 375 -38.35 21.14 -16.99
C SER A 375 -38.61 19.69 -16.58
N PHE A 376 -37.60 18.99 -16.05
CA PHE A 376 -37.65 17.54 -15.77
C PHE A 376 -37.95 17.19 -14.30
N LEU A 377 -37.72 18.13 -13.37
CA LEU A 377 -37.87 17.89 -11.93
C LEU A 377 -39.31 18.12 -11.42
N SER A 378 -40.09 18.98 -12.08
CA SER A 378 -41.47 19.30 -11.60
C SER A 378 -42.45 18.11 -11.65
N THR A 379 -42.06 16.99 -12.24
CA THR A 379 -42.91 15.80 -12.41
C THR A 379 -42.53 14.62 -11.51
N ALA A 380 -41.39 14.66 -10.80
CA ALA A 380 -40.88 13.50 -10.07
C ALA A 380 -40.44 13.85 -8.64
N ASN A 381 -40.95 13.10 -7.64
CA ASN A 381 -40.50 13.14 -6.23
C ASN A 381 -39.08 12.54 -6.06
N LEU A 382 -38.10 13.07 -6.77
CA LEU A 382 -36.71 12.65 -6.75
C LEU A 382 -35.89 13.69 -5.99
N ASP A 383 -34.86 13.24 -5.25
CA ASP A 383 -33.92 14.13 -4.59
C ASP A 383 -33.14 14.96 -5.64
N PRO A 384 -33.31 16.30 -5.67
CA PRO A 384 -32.63 17.16 -6.63
C PRO A 384 -31.12 17.00 -6.60
N ARG A 385 -30.54 16.76 -5.41
CA ARG A 385 -29.10 16.61 -5.22
C ARG A 385 -28.53 15.50 -6.10
N LEU A 386 -29.14 14.32 -6.08
CA LEU A 386 -28.66 13.17 -6.84
C LEU A 386 -28.73 13.42 -8.35
N VAL A 387 -29.82 14.05 -8.81
CA VAL A 387 -30.03 14.35 -10.24
C VAL A 387 -28.97 15.35 -10.73
N TYR A 388 -28.81 16.50 -10.06
CA TYR A 388 -27.84 17.50 -10.49
C TYR A 388 -26.40 17.00 -10.44
N LEU A 389 -26.03 16.23 -9.41
CA LEU A 389 -24.71 15.62 -9.32
C LEU A 389 -24.44 14.64 -10.45
N GLN A 390 -25.41 13.80 -10.79
CA GLN A 390 -25.31 12.88 -11.90
C GLN A 390 -25.09 13.65 -13.22
N TYR A 391 -25.87 14.71 -13.47
CA TYR A 391 -25.72 15.49 -14.70
C TYR A 391 -24.42 16.28 -14.80
N ILE A 392 -23.93 16.82 -13.68
CA ILE A 392 -22.70 17.62 -13.66
C ILE A 392 -21.46 16.73 -13.85
N PHE A 393 -21.41 15.56 -13.22
CA PHE A 393 -20.21 14.73 -13.17
C PHE A 393 -20.23 13.52 -14.12
N ASP A 394 -21.38 12.89 -14.38
CA ASP A 394 -21.42 11.60 -15.11
C ASP A 394 -21.55 11.77 -16.63
N HIS A 395 -22.07 12.90 -17.11
CA HIS A 395 -22.26 13.14 -18.55
C HIS A 395 -21.06 13.81 -19.25
N SER A 396 -19.95 14.05 -18.55
CA SER A 396 -18.72 14.63 -19.12
C SER A 396 -18.87 15.96 -19.87
N HIS A 397 -19.99 16.67 -19.71
CA HIS A 397 -20.24 17.94 -20.38
C HIS A 397 -19.36 19.07 -19.85
N PHE A 398 -19.06 19.06 -18.55
CA PHE A 398 -18.33 20.14 -17.89
C PHE A 398 -16.87 19.75 -17.64
N SER A 399 -15.93 20.67 -17.96
CA SER A 399 -14.53 20.45 -17.58
C SER A 399 -14.33 20.69 -16.09
N VAL A 400 -13.31 20.04 -15.52
CA VAL A 400 -12.89 20.26 -14.12
C VAL A 400 -12.64 21.74 -13.82
N ASN A 401 -12.12 22.49 -14.81
CA ASN A 401 -11.89 23.93 -14.70
C ASN A 401 -13.20 24.73 -14.64
N ASP A 402 -14.20 24.35 -15.41
CA ASP A 402 -15.51 25.04 -15.42
C ASP A 402 -16.22 24.84 -14.09
N ILE A 403 -16.23 23.60 -13.58
CA ILE A 403 -16.79 23.27 -12.27
C ILE A 403 -16.01 24.00 -11.15
N SER A 404 -14.69 24.04 -11.23
CA SER A 404 -13.85 24.72 -10.22
C SER A 404 -14.06 26.25 -10.20
N LYS A 405 -14.30 26.86 -11.36
CA LYS A 405 -14.68 28.28 -11.50
C LYS A 405 -16.08 28.55 -10.98
N ALA A 406 -17.05 27.69 -11.30
CA ALA A 406 -18.40 27.77 -10.76
C ALA A 406 -18.39 27.66 -9.22
N LEU A 407 -17.62 26.71 -8.68
CA LEU A 407 -17.40 26.57 -7.24
C LEU A 407 -16.75 27.82 -6.62
N GLY A 408 -15.96 28.56 -7.39
CA GLY A 408 -15.35 29.84 -6.98
C GLY A 408 -16.35 30.94 -6.70
N MET A 409 -17.56 30.85 -7.27
CA MET A 409 -18.66 31.77 -6.98
C MET A 409 -19.33 31.48 -5.65
N LEU A 410 -19.31 30.22 -5.20
CA LEU A 410 -19.94 29.80 -3.94
C LEU A 410 -18.98 29.86 -2.75
N CYS A 411 -17.74 29.39 -2.94
CA CYS A 411 -16.73 29.32 -1.89
C CYS A 411 -15.36 29.76 -2.42
N LYS A 412 -14.71 30.64 -1.64
CA LYS A 412 -13.33 31.06 -1.93
C LYS A 412 -12.39 29.87 -1.84
N PRO A 413 -11.30 29.85 -2.63
CA PRO A 413 -10.35 28.74 -2.64
C PRO A 413 -9.67 28.49 -1.28
N GLU A 414 -9.58 29.50 -0.41
CA GLU A 414 -9.00 29.39 0.94
C GLU A 414 -9.91 28.63 1.92
N ASP A 415 -11.23 28.67 1.70
CA ASP A 415 -12.23 28.01 2.55
C ASP A 415 -12.51 26.56 2.10
N ARG A 416 -11.81 26.07 1.07
CA ARG A 416 -12.00 24.72 0.51
C ARG A 416 -11.13 23.71 1.25
N ASP A 417 -11.76 22.61 1.64
CA ASP A 417 -11.03 21.43 2.06
C ASP A 417 -10.47 20.69 0.83
N ASN A 418 -9.18 20.91 0.56
CA ASN A 418 -8.47 20.28 -0.55
C ASN A 418 -8.30 18.76 -0.40
N SER A 419 -8.65 18.17 0.76
CA SER A 419 -8.63 16.72 0.95
C SER A 419 -9.85 16.03 0.34
N LEU A 420 -10.96 16.75 0.14
CA LEU A 420 -12.20 16.24 -0.43
C LEU A 420 -12.15 16.19 -1.96
N SER A 421 -12.84 15.22 -2.57
CA SER A 421 -13.02 15.18 -4.02
C SER A 421 -13.82 16.39 -4.51
N LEU A 422 -13.64 16.81 -5.78
CA LEU A 422 -14.38 17.96 -6.34
C LEU A 422 -15.91 17.79 -6.21
N LYS A 423 -16.41 16.56 -6.36
CA LYS A 423 -17.83 16.22 -6.14
C LYS A 423 -18.26 16.54 -4.71
N GLN A 424 -17.51 16.07 -3.71
CA GLN A 424 -17.79 16.34 -2.30
C GLN A 424 -17.63 17.82 -1.94
N GLN A 425 -16.65 18.52 -2.52
CA GLN A 425 -16.49 19.96 -2.32
C GLN A 425 -17.71 20.74 -2.80
N VAL A 426 -18.27 20.37 -3.96
CA VAL A 426 -19.50 20.96 -4.49
C VAL A 426 -20.69 20.65 -3.59
N GLU A 427 -20.82 19.40 -3.13
CA GLU A 427 -21.89 19.00 -2.21
C GLU A 427 -21.86 19.81 -0.92
N VAL A 428 -20.70 19.94 -0.27
CA VAL A 428 -20.56 20.69 0.98
C VAL A 428 -20.83 22.18 0.76
N ALA A 429 -20.35 22.75 -0.35
CA ALA A 429 -20.57 24.17 -0.66
C ALA A 429 -22.06 24.50 -0.86
N ILE A 430 -22.79 23.63 -1.57
CA ILE A 430 -24.22 23.82 -1.82
C ILE A 430 -25.04 23.53 -0.57
N GLU A 431 -24.68 22.51 0.21
CA GLU A 431 -25.32 22.22 1.50
C GLU A 431 -25.22 23.41 2.45
N ASN A 432 -24.04 24.05 2.52
CA ASN A 432 -23.85 25.27 3.32
C ASN A 432 -24.71 26.43 2.80
N GLU A 433 -24.87 26.59 1.48
CA GLU A 433 -25.74 27.61 0.89
C GLU A 433 -27.22 27.34 1.21
N ILE A 434 -27.65 26.08 1.13
CA ILE A 434 -29.00 25.66 1.54
C ILE A 434 -29.21 25.96 3.03
N GLN A 435 -28.25 25.62 3.89
CA GLN A 435 -28.35 25.85 5.33
C GLN A 435 -28.36 27.34 5.69
N MET A 436 -27.75 28.21 4.87
CA MET A 436 -27.83 29.66 5.03
C MET A 436 -29.20 30.23 4.61
N ASP A 437 -29.83 29.66 3.57
CA ASP A 437 -31.16 30.05 3.09
C ASP A 437 -32.29 29.48 3.97
N VAL A 438 -32.07 28.32 4.61
CA VAL A 438 -32.93 27.70 5.62
C VAL A 438 -32.73 28.39 6.98
N SER A 439 -33.35 29.55 7.15
CA SER A 439 -33.43 30.24 8.45
C SER A 439 -34.25 29.45 9.50
N ASP A 440 -34.15 29.80 10.80
CA ASP A 440 -34.69 29.16 12.03
C ASP A 440 -36.21 28.78 12.10
N TYR A 441 -36.92 28.64 10.98
CA TYR A 441 -38.31 28.21 10.90
C TYR A 441 -38.44 26.68 10.72
N GLU A 442 -39.52 26.09 11.23
CA GLU A 442 -39.94 24.74 10.86
C GLU A 442 -40.42 24.76 9.40
N LEU A 443 -39.54 24.36 8.47
CA LEU A 443 -39.88 24.20 7.06
C LEU A 443 -40.60 22.86 6.82
N THR A 444 -41.49 22.83 5.84
CA THR A 444 -42.01 21.55 5.33
C THR A 444 -40.97 20.88 4.42
N ASP A 445 -41.07 19.55 4.24
CA ASP A 445 -40.16 18.82 3.33
C ASP A 445 -40.21 19.38 1.88
N GLU A 446 -41.38 19.85 1.44
CA GLU A 446 -41.56 20.49 0.12
C GLU A 446 -40.82 21.83 0.03
N ASP A 447 -40.89 22.67 1.07
CA ASP A 447 -40.17 23.94 1.10
C ASP A 447 -38.64 23.72 1.07
N TYR A 448 -38.16 22.67 1.73
CA TYR A 448 -36.75 22.30 1.71
C TYR A 448 -36.31 21.84 0.31
N ILE A 449 -37.11 21.00 -0.36
CA ILE A 449 -36.82 20.51 -1.72
C ILE A 449 -36.76 21.68 -2.71
N ASP A 450 -37.70 22.64 -2.62
CA ASP A 450 -37.72 23.84 -3.47
C ASP A 450 -36.46 24.71 -3.29
N ILE A 451 -36.03 24.91 -2.04
CA ILE A 451 -34.79 25.66 -1.73
C ILE A 451 -33.58 24.90 -2.29
N ALA A 452 -33.51 23.59 -2.06
CA ALA A 452 -32.43 22.75 -2.58
C ALA A 452 -32.36 22.79 -4.11
N GLU A 453 -33.49 22.64 -4.81
CA GLU A 453 -33.55 22.72 -6.27
C GLU A 453 -33.06 24.08 -6.78
N LYS A 454 -33.47 25.17 -6.12
CA LYS A 454 -33.03 26.53 -6.47
C LYS A 454 -31.51 26.69 -6.35
N CYS A 455 -30.90 26.20 -5.27
CA CYS A 455 -29.45 26.27 -5.06
C CYS A 455 -28.70 25.42 -6.09
N TRP A 456 -29.14 24.18 -6.33
CA TRP A 456 -28.54 23.28 -7.32
C TRP A 456 -28.67 23.84 -8.75
N ASN A 457 -29.82 24.38 -9.13
CA ASN A 457 -30.04 25.00 -10.44
C ASN A 457 -29.16 26.25 -10.64
N LYS A 458 -28.99 27.07 -9.60
CA LYS A 458 -28.09 28.23 -9.64
C LYS A 458 -26.65 27.79 -9.94
N PHE A 459 -26.17 26.77 -9.24
CA PHE A 459 -24.83 26.22 -9.48
C PHE A 459 -24.70 25.61 -10.89
N TYR A 460 -25.67 24.80 -11.30
CA TYR A 460 -25.71 24.22 -12.65
C TYR A 460 -25.69 25.28 -13.75
N SER A 461 -26.48 26.34 -13.60
CA SER A 461 -26.50 27.48 -14.54
C SER A 461 -25.14 28.17 -14.65
N CYS A 462 -24.42 28.32 -13.53
CA CYS A 462 -23.04 28.81 -13.55
C CYS A 462 -22.09 27.87 -14.32
N CYS A 463 -22.19 26.56 -14.09
CA CYS A 463 -21.43 25.56 -14.85
C CYS A 463 -21.69 25.67 -16.36
N VAL A 464 -22.96 25.81 -16.77
CA VAL A 464 -23.36 26.00 -18.18
C VAL A 464 -22.78 27.29 -18.76
N GLN A 465 -22.85 28.40 -18.04
CA GLN A 465 -22.28 29.68 -18.51
C GLN A 465 -20.76 29.59 -18.70
N TYR A 466 -20.03 29.03 -17.74
CA TYR A 466 -18.58 28.85 -17.89
C TYR A 466 -18.25 27.89 -19.03
N HIS A 467 -18.98 26.78 -19.16
CA HIS A 467 -18.85 25.87 -20.28
C HIS A 467 -19.05 26.59 -21.62
N GLN A 468 -20.15 27.32 -21.81
CA GLN A 468 -20.43 28.08 -23.04
C GLN A 468 -19.31 29.05 -23.41
N THR A 469 -18.73 29.75 -22.43
CA THR A 469 -17.61 30.66 -22.69
C THR A 469 -16.30 29.94 -23.02
N SER A 470 -16.11 28.75 -22.45
CA SER A 470 -14.89 27.96 -22.60
C SER A 470 -14.89 27.09 -23.86
N SER A 471 -16.08 26.67 -24.31
CA SER A 471 -16.30 25.74 -25.40
C SER A 471 -16.25 26.39 -26.79
N VAL A 472 -16.22 27.72 -26.85
CA VAL A 472 -16.13 28.50 -28.10
C VAL A 472 -14.90 28.05 -28.90
N PRO A 473 -15.10 27.51 -30.12
CA PRO A 473 -14.02 27.15 -31.03
C PRO A 473 -13.22 28.38 -31.50
N LEU A 474 -11.90 28.25 -31.49
CA LEU A 474 -10.96 29.28 -31.95
C LEU A 474 -10.25 28.90 -33.25
N GLY A 475 -10.06 27.60 -33.52
CA GLY A 475 -9.39 27.13 -34.72
C GLY A 475 -9.44 25.62 -34.87
N ILE A 476 -8.90 25.13 -35.99
CA ILE A 476 -8.99 23.72 -36.39
C ILE A 476 -7.65 23.16 -36.86
N ILE A 477 -7.38 21.89 -36.53
CA ILE A 477 -6.16 21.18 -36.91
C ILE A 477 -6.53 19.83 -37.54
N TRP A 478 -5.85 19.46 -38.63
CA TRP A 478 -5.95 18.11 -39.21
C TRP A 478 -4.86 17.18 -38.65
N LEU A 479 -5.27 16.06 -38.08
CA LEU A 479 -4.36 15.00 -37.62
C LEU A 479 -4.26 13.90 -38.67
N HIS A 480 -3.16 13.91 -39.42
CA HIS A 480 -2.91 12.99 -40.54
C HIS A 480 -2.87 11.51 -40.11
N SER A 481 -2.39 11.20 -38.89
CA SER A 481 -2.20 9.82 -38.42
C SER A 481 -3.51 9.09 -38.07
N MET A 482 -4.52 9.80 -37.57
CA MET A 482 -5.82 9.23 -37.16
C MET A 482 -6.97 9.60 -38.10
N SER A 483 -6.69 10.37 -39.16
CA SER A 483 -7.70 10.93 -40.06
C SER A 483 -8.83 11.65 -39.29
N CYS A 484 -8.47 12.43 -38.27
CA CYS A 484 -9.43 13.17 -37.45
C CYS A 484 -9.09 14.66 -37.37
N VAL A 485 -10.09 15.47 -37.04
CA VAL A 485 -9.93 16.92 -36.89
C VAL A 485 -9.96 17.26 -35.42
N VAL A 486 -9.01 18.06 -34.96
CA VAL A 486 -9.01 18.64 -33.62
C VAL A 486 -9.58 20.05 -33.70
N LEU A 487 -10.60 20.32 -32.89
CA LEU A 487 -11.22 21.62 -32.74
C LEU A 487 -10.63 22.28 -31.48
N ILE A 488 -9.84 23.33 -31.67
CA ILE A 488 -9.22 24.07 -30.56
C ILE A 488 -10.28 24.99 -29.97
N LYS A 489 -10.47 24.95 -28.65
CA LYS A 489 -11.44 25.77 -27.93
C LYS A 489 -10.74 26.83 -27.08
N LYS A 490 -11.49 27.83 -26.63
CA LYS A 490 -10.98 28.87 -25.71
C LYS A 490 -10.40 28.25 -24.44
N ASN A 491 -10.95 27.14 -23.97
CA ASN A 491 -10.33 26.25 -23.00
C ASN A 491 -10.32 24.81 -23.54
N GLY A 492 -9.16 24.14 -23.54
CA GLY A 492 -9.00 22.80 -24.11
C GLY A 492 -9.22 22.66 -25.64
N PHE A 493 -9.62 21.45 -26.06
CA PHE A 493 -9.90 21.05 -27.43
C PHE A 493 -10.91 19.89 -27.47
N SER A 494 -11.54 19.66 -28.61
CA SER A 494 -12.36 18.47 -28.88
C SER A 494 -11.92 17.78 -30.16
N ILE A 495 -12.36 16.55 -30.37
CA ILE A 495 -12.01 15.74 -31.55
C ILE A 495 -13.27 15.50 -32.37
N LEU A 496 -13.20 15.70 -33.69
CA LEU A 496 -14.27 15.35 -34.61
C LEU A 496 -14.01 13.94 -35.16
N ARG A 497 -14.96 13.04 -34.93
CA ARG A 497 -14.95 11.67 -35.45
C ARG A 497 -15.95 11.49 -36.58
N ASN A 498 -15.77 10.42 -37.36
CA ASN A 498 -16.79 9.97 -38.30
C ASN A 498 -18.07 9.56 -37.58
N LYS A 499 -19.23 9.91 -38.15
CA LYS A 499 -20.53 9.39 -37.72
C LYS A 499 -20.63 7.91 -38.09
N GLU A 500 -21.28 7.15 -37.22
CA GLU A 500 -21.66 5.77 -37.52
C GLU A 500 -22.78 5.74 -38.59
N TYR A 501 -23.00 4.58 -39.21
CA TYR A 501 -24.05 4.40 -40.23
C TYR A 501 -25.44 4.88 -39.78
N LEU A 502 -25.89 4.53 -38.56
CA LEU A 502 -27.20 4.95 -38.04
C LEU A 502 -27.25 6.46 -37.75
N GLU A 503 -26.17 7.06 -37.23
CA GLU A 503 -26.07 8.50 -37.02
C GLU A 503 -26.14 9.28 -38.35
N SER A 504 -25.53 8.75 -39.41
CA SER A 504 -25.56 9.38 -40.74
C SER A 504 -26.98 9.45 -41.33
N ILE A 505 -27.81 8.44 -41.05
CA ILE A 505 -29.22 8.40 -41.46
C ILE A 505 -30.06 9.42 -40.70
N ILE A 506 -29.83 9.55 -39.38
CA ILE A 506 -30.56 10.48 -38.51
C ILE A 506 -30.23 11.95 -38.85
N ALA A 507 -29.01 12.22 -39.30
CA ALA A 507 -28.58 13.55 -39.71
C ALA A 507 -29.27 14.03 -41.00
N ASN A 508 -29.61 13.12 -41.92
CA ASN A 508 -30.19 13.44 -43.22
C ASN A 508 -31.74 13.52 -43.18
N LYS A 509 -32.28 14.44 -42.37
CA LYS A 509 -33.74 14.59 -42.15
C LYS A 509 -34.54 15.06 -43.38
N GLN A 510 -33.88 15.52 -44.44
CA GLN A 510 -34.53 16.25 -45.54
C GLN A 510 -35.05 15.36 -46.68
N PHE A 511 -34.59 14.11 -46.80
CA PHE A 511 -35.03 13.17 -47.84
C PHE A 511 -34.99 11.74 -47.31
N TYR A 512 -36.16 11.15 -47.03
CA TYR A 512 -36.25 9.71 -46.78
C TYR A 512 -36.29 8.97 -48.12
N ALA A 513 -35.19 8.34 -48.52
CA ALA A 513 -35.13 7.57 -49.76
C ALA A 513 -35.73 6.16 -49.60
N THR A 514 -35.78 5.63 -48.38
CA THR A 514 -36.24 4.25 -48.09
C THR A 514 -37.12 4.15 -46.85
N CYS A 515 -37.96 3.09 -46.77
CA CYS A 515 -38.75 2.76 -45.57
C CYS A 515 -37.85 2.62 -44.32
N PHE A 516 -36.66 2.04 -44.49
CA PHE A 516 -35.65 1.89 -43.44
C PHE A 516 -35.16 3.23 -42.87
N GLU A 517 -34.84 4.20 -43.73
CA GLU A 517 -34.39 5.53 -43.28
C GLU A 517 -35.47 6.28 -42.53
N ARG A 518 -36.73 6.17 -42.99
CA ARG A 518 -37.89 6.78 -42.32
C ARG A 518 -38.16 6.13 -40.98
N LEU A 519 -38.07 4.79 -40.88
CA LEU A 519 -38.18 4.05 -39.63
C LEU A 519 -37.14 4.51 -38.60
N VAL A 520 -35.85 4.55 -38.98
CA VAL A 520 -34.77 4.98 -38.08
C VAL A 520 -34.98 6.42 -37.59
N ASN A 521 -35.39 7.33 -38.48
CA ASN A 521 -35.66 8.71 -38.10
C ASN A 521 -36.90 8.86 -37.20
N ALA A 522 -37.98 8.10 -37.47
CA ALA A 522 -39.15 8.07 -36.61
C ALA A 522 -38.78 7.57 -35.21
N LEU A 523 -38.07 6.45 -35.11
CA LEU A 523 -37.59 5.90 -33.84
C LEU A 523 -36.66 6.87 -33.11
N ALA A 524 -35.73 7.55 -33.79
CA ALA A 524 -34.85 8.53 -33.18
C ALA A 524 -35.59 9.80 -32.69
N SER A 525 -36.78 10.09 -33.22
CA SER A 525 -37.58 11.26 -32.82
C SER A 525 -38.39 11.06 -31.54
N LEU A 526 -38.53 9.82 -31.07
CA LEU A 526 -39.22 9.50 -29.81
C LEU A 526 -38.31 9.78 -28.61
N GLU A 527 -38.37 11.01 -28.10
CA GLU A 527 -37.77 11.42 -26.81
C GLU A 527 -38.78 11.13 -25.68
N LEU A 528 -38.35 10.38 -24.66
CA LEU A 528 -39.16 10.11 -23.46
C LEU A 528 -38.84 11.13 -22.36
N ASP A 529 -39.82 11.40 -21.50
CA ASP A 529 -39.62 12.15 -20.27
C ASP A 529 -38.59 11.49 -19.35
N TYR A 530 -37.93 12.29 -18.52
CA TYR A 530 -36.85 11.82 -17.63
C TYR A 530 -37.30 10.68 -16.70
N GLU A 531 -38.49 10.80 -16.10
CA GLU A 531 -39.04 9.78 -15.20
C GLU A 531 -39.22 8.42 -15.90
N LEU A 532 -39.71 8.42 -17.14
CA LEU A 532 -39.90 7.21 -17.94
C LEU A 532 -38.55 6.56 -18.32
N ASN A 533 -37.54 7.38 -18.65
CA ASN A 533 -36.19 6.89 -18.88
C ASN A 533 -35.62 6.22 -17.61
N VAL A 534 -35.76 6.87 -16.45
CA VAL A 534 -35.27 6.32 -15.17
C VAL A 534 -35.96 4.99 -14.84
N LYS A 535 -37.28 4.86 -15.05
CA LYS A 535 -38.01 3.60 -14.84
C LYS A 535 -37.51 2.48 -15.75
N PHE A 536 -37.18 2.79 -17.01
CA PHE A 536 -36.60 1.83 -17.95
C PHE A 536 -35.19 1.41 -17.54
N ASP A 537 -34.35 2.39 -17.18
CA ASP A 537 -32.98 2.18 -16.72
C ASP A 537 -32.95 1.35 -15.42
N GLN A 538 -33.87 1.60 -14.48
CA GLN A 538 -34.03 0.81 -13.25
C GLN A 538 -34.43 -0.64 -13.55
N ALA A 539 -35.34 -0.85 -14.51
CA ALA A 539 -35.74 -2.18 -14.92
C ALA A 539 -34.56 -2.97 -15.53
N LEU A 540 -33.75 -2.31 -16.37
CA LEU A 540 -32.51 -2.88 -16.90
C LEU A 540 -31.47 -3.16 -15.82
N HIS A 541 -31.26 -2.22 -14.88
CA HIS A 541 -30.28 -2.35 -13.80
C HIS A 541 -30.64 -3.48 -12.81
N GLY A 542 -31.93 -3.76 -12.62
CA GLY A 542 -32.42 -4.83 -11.76
C GLY A 542 -32.64 -6.17 -12.47
N LEU A 543 -32.35 -6.26 -13.79
CA LEU A 543 -32.73 -7.40 -14.65
C LEU A 543 -34.22 -7.78 -14.52
N LEU A 544 -35.09 -6.78 -14.33
CA LEU A 544 -36.53 -6.96 -14.21
C LEU A 544 -37.17 -7.19 -15.59
N PRO A 545 -38.29 -7.92 -15.68
CA PRO A 545 -39.03 -8.09 -16.93
C PRO A 545 -39.48 -6.72 -17.50
N LEU A 546 -39.03 -6.41 -18.71
CA LEU A 546 -39.27 -5.09 -19.34
C LEU A 546 -40.72 -4.90 -19.82
N ASP A 547 -41.52 -5.96 -19.95
CA ASP A 547 -42.87 -5.90 -20.54
C ASP A 547 -43.78 -4.88 -19.85
N SER A 548 -43.75 -4.87 -18.51
CA SER A 548 -44.57 -3.95 -17.71
C SER A 548 -44.15 -2.48 -17.88
N THR A 549 -42.84 -2.24 -17.96
CA THR A 549 -42.28 -0.90 -18.17
C THR A 549 -42.56 -0.41 -19.59
N ILE A 550 -42.41 -1.26 -20.60
CA ILE A 550 -42.69 -0.91 -22.01
C ILE A 550 -44.18 -0.59 -22.19
N ALA A 551 -45.07 -1.38 -21.59
CA ALA A 551 -46.51 -1.11 -21.62
C ALA A 551 -46.87 0.22 -20.93
N LEU A 552 -46.21 0.55 -19.81
CA LEU A 552 -46.37 1.82 -19.13
C LEU A 552 -45.91 3.00 -19.99
N ILE A 553 -44.73 2.89 -20.62
CA ILE A 553 -44.20 3.91 -21.53
C ILE A 553 -45.15 4.11 -22.72
N ALA A 554 -45.55 3.02 -23.37
CA ALA A 554 -46.46 3.07 -24.52
C ALA A 554 -47.82 3.69 -24.16
N GLY A 555 -48.32 3.47 -22.93
CA GLY A 555 -49.58 4.04 -22.45
C GLY A 555 -49.52 5.53 -22.11
N GLN A 556 -48.33 6.11 -21.92
CA GLN A 556 -48.13 7.52 -21.58
C GLN A 556 -47.73 8.40 -22.77
N ILE A 557 -47.42 7.80 -23.93
CA ILE A 557 -47.16 8.55 -25.18
C ILE A 557 -48.43 9.26 -25.63
N SER A 558 -48.34 10.57 -25.87
CA SER A 558 -49.49 11.40 -26.21
C SER A 558 -50.01 11.08 -27.60
N ARG A 559 -51.33 11.12 -27.81
CA ARG A 559 -51.95 10.91 -29.13
C ARG A 559 -51.55 11.96 -30.17
N ASP A 560 -51.11 13.14 -29.73
CA ASP A 560 -50.67 14.25 -30.60
C ASP A 560 -49.17 14.17 -30.94
N ASP A 561 -48.47 13.11 -30.54
CA ASP A 561 -47.06 12.96 -30.85
C ASP A 561 -46.82 12.72 -32.34
N LYS A 562 -45.90 13.52 -32.91
CA LYS A 562 -45.44 13.40 -34.30
C LYS A 562 -44.97 11.98 -34.63
N PHE A 563 -44.45 11.28 -33.63
CA PHE A 563 -44.07 9.87 -33.71
C PHE A 563 -45.22 8.94 -34.09
N LEU A 564 -46.42 9.11 -33.51
CA LEU A 564 -47.57 8.24 -33.79
C LEU A 564 -48.03 8.36 -35.24
N SER A 565 -48.03 9.58 -35.80
CA SER A 565 -48.38 9.79 -37.21
C SER A 565 -47.41 9.10 -38.18
N GLU A 566 -46.12 9.10 -37.85
CA GLU A 566 -45.10 8.38 -38.62
C GLU A 566 -45.21 6.87 -38.41
N ALA A 567 -45.55 6.43 -37.20
CA ALA A 567 -45.75 5.02 -36.86
C ALA A 567 -46.95 4.41 -37.60
N GLU A 568 -48.07 5.12 -37.70
CA GLU A 568 -49.24 4.72 -38.50
C GLU A 568 -48.93 4.65 -40.00
N TRP A 569 -48.06 5.51 -40.52
CA TRP A 569 -47.63 5.37 -41.92
C TRP A 569 -46.76 4.14 -42.12
N LEU A 570 -45.80 3.92 -41.21
CA LEU A 570 -44.88 2.77 -41.24
C LEU A 570 -45.62 1.45 -41.11
N SER A 571 -46.67 1.39 -40.27
CA SER A 571 -47.48 0.19 -40.07
C SER A 571 -48.19 -0.32 -41.33
N ASN A 572 -48.54 0.61 -42.21
CA ASN A 572 -49.27 0.32 -43.44
C ASN A 572 -48.32 -0.05 -44.61
N ASN A 573 -47.01 -0.14 -44.36
CA ASN A 573 -46.00 -0.41 -45.38
C ASN A 573 -45.48 -1.85 -45.32
N ASP A 574 -45.60 -2.58 -46.44
CA ASP A 574 -45.17 -3.98 -46.57
C ASP A 574 -43.67 -4.21 -46.28
N GLN A 575 -42.83 -3.17 -46.42
CA GLN A 575 -41.39 -3.25 -46.16
C GLN A 575 -40.99 -3.05 -44.69
N LEU A 576 -41.95 -2.82 -43.79
CA LEU A 576 -41.67 -2.58 -42.37
C LEU A 576 -40.97 -3.77 -41.71
N SER A 577 -41.47 -5.00 -41.95
CA SER A 577 -40.90 -6.22 -41.36
C SER A 577 -39.43 -6.42 -41.76
N VAL A 578 -39.12 -6.24 -43.06
CA VAL A 578 -37.75 -6.32 -43.59
C VAL A 578 -36.86 -5.21 -42.99
N SER A 579 -37.41 -4.00 -42.85
CA SER A 579 -36.69 -2.85 -42.28
C SER A 579 -36.39 -3.03 -40.78
N LEU A 580 -37.34 -3.60 -40.01
CA LEU A 580 -37.16 -3.95 -38.60
C LEU A 580 -36.12 -5.05 -38.43
N VAL A 581 -36.20 -6.14 -39.20
CA VAL A 581 -35.20 -7.22 -39.14
C VAL A 581 -33.80 -6.70 -39.48
N LYS A 582 -33.68 -5.84 -40.50
CA LYS A 582 -32.42 -5.16 -40.85
C LYS A 582 -31.92 -4.24 -39.74
N LEU A 583 -32.79 -3.52 -39.04
CA LEU A 583 -32.39 -2.67 -37.93
C LEU A 583 -31.90 -3.51 -36.75
N VAL A 584 -32.65 -4.55 -36.38
CA VAL A 584 -32.27 -5.46 -35.30
C VAL A 584 -30.96 -6.17 -35.62
N SER A 585 -30.71 -6.58 -36.87
CA SER A 585 -29.42 -7.18 -37.24
C SER A 585 -28.25 -6.21 -37.11
N LEU A 586 -28.44 -4.91 -37.37
CA LEU A 586 -27.42 -3.87 -37.15
C LEU A 586 -27.19 -3.57 -35.65
N LEU A 587 -28.22 -3.78 -34.81
CA LEU A 587 -28.15 -3.58 -33.36
C LEU A 587 -27.57 -4.78 -32.60
N LYS A 588 -27.41 -5.95 -33.23
CA LYS A 588 -26.75 -7.13 -32.63
C LYS A 588 -25.26 -6.87 -32.37
N GLU A 589 -24.59 -7.87 -31.79
CA GLU A 589 -23.16 -7.87 -31.45
C GLU A 589 -22.32 -7.29 -32.61
N PRO A 590 -21.44 -6.29 -32.34
CA PRO A 590 -20.59 -5.70 -33.35
C PRO A 590 -19.62 -6.70 -33.99
N GLU A 591 -19.20 -6.40 -35.22
CA GLU A 591 -18.27 -7.24 -35.97
C GLU A 591 -16.89 -7.34 -35.29
N THR A 592 -16.30 -8.54 -35.39
CA THR A 592 -14.92 -8.80 -34.95
C THR A 592 -13.91 -8.33 -35.98
N PHE A 593 -12.84 -7.68 -35.53
CA PHE A 593 -11.69 -7.35 -36.36
C PHE A 593 -10.53 -8.30 -36.09
N GLU A 594 -9.73 -8.60 -37.11
CA GLU A 594 -8.46 -9.29 -36.90
C GLU A 594 -7.49 -8.37 -36.14
N PRO A 595 -6.73 -8.89 -35.15
CA PRO A 595 -5.79 -8.08 -34.40
C PRO A 595 -4.63 -7.64 -35.30
N VAL A 596 -4.41 -6.32 -35.43
CA VAL A 596 -3.31 -5.75 -36.20
C VAL A 596 -2.08 -5.58 -35.28
N PRO A 597 -0.97 -6.32 -35.48
CA PRO A 597 0.14 -6.35 -34.53
C PRO A 597 0.83 -4.99 -34.32
N CYS A 598 0.95 -4.16 -35.36
CA CYS A 598 1.64 -2.87 -35.29
C CYS A 598 0.86 -1.75 -34.58
N ILE A 599 -0.41 -1.99 -34.20
CA ILE A 599 -1.32 -0.96 -33.64
C ILE A 599 -1.67 -1.26 -32.18
N GLN A 600 -1.19 -2.39 -31.62
CA GLN A 600 -1.53 -2.86 -30.28
C GLN A 600 -1.24 -1.86 -29.14
N ASN A 601 -0.32 -0.91 -29.35
CA ASN A 601 0.08 0.08 -28.35
C ASN A 601 -0.53 1.48 -28.55
N THR A 602 -1.50 1.64 -29.44
CA THR A 602 -2.14 2.95 -29.70
C THR A 602 -3.27 3.26 -28.73
N LEU A 603 -3.57 4.55 -28.51
CA LEU A 603 -4.68 5.06 -27.69
C LEU A 603 -4.64 4.71 -26.18
N ARG A 604 -3.47 4.38 -25.63
CA ARG A 604 -3.30 3.97 -24.21
C ARG A 604 -3.23 5.10 -23.19
N SER A 605 -3.05 6.35 -23.63
CA SER A 605 -3.05 7.49 -22.70
C SER A 605 -4.42 7.70 -22.05
N SER A 606 -4.48 8.45 -20.96
CA SER A 606 -5.74 8.89 -20.33
C SER A 606 -6.63 9.61 -21.34
N LEU A 607 -6.05 10.45 -22.21
CA LEU A 607 -6.77 11.16 -23.27
C LEU A 607 -7.30 10.21 -24.35
N GLY A 608 -6.48 9.26 -24.79
CA GLY A 608 -6.84 8.25 -25.78
C GLY A 608 -7.99 7.38 -25.28
N VAL A 609 -7.88 6.87 -24.06
CA VAL A 609 -8.91 6.05 -23.42
C VAL A 609 -10.20 6.84 -23.23
N THR A 610 -10.14 8.06 -22.70
CA THR A 610 -11.36 8.87 -22.50
C THR A 610 -12.03 9.23 -23.81
N THR A 611 -11.26 9.40 -24.89
CA THR A 611 -11.80 9.60 -26.25
C THR A 611 -12.50 8.35 -26.76
N VAL A 612 -11.91 7.16 -26.56
CA VAL A 612 -12.54 5.87 -26.89
C VAL A 612 -13.80 5.64 -26.06
N ALA A 613 -13.76 5.90 -24.76
CA ALA A 613 -14.90 5.74 -23.86
C ALA A 613 -16.04 6.72 -24.19
N ALA A 614 -15.73 7.99 -24.47
CA ALA A 614 -16.72 8.98 -24.90
C ALA A 614 -17.35 8.60 -26.25
N CYS A 615 -16.54 8.10 -27.19
CA CYS A 615 -17.04 7.60 -28.47
C CYS A 615 -17.96 6.38 -28.29
N LEU A 616 -17.55 5.40 -27.46
CA LEU A 616 -18.35 4.24 -27.11
C LEU A 616 -19.68 4.67 -26.49
N ASN A 617 -19.65 5.60 -25.53
CA ASN A 617 -20.86 6.11 -24.87
C ASN A 617 -21.83 6.77 -25.87
N GLN A 618 -21.35 7.56 -26.83
CA GLN A 618 -22.20 8.16 -27.86
C GLN A 618 -22.87 7.09 -28.75
N VAL A 619 -22.11 6.09 -29.18
CA VAL A 619 -22.61 4.97 -30.02
C VAL A 619 -23.62 4.12 -29.26
N VAL A 620 -23.26 3.70 -28.04
CA VAL A 620 -24.08 2.86 -27.16
C VAL A 620 -25.37 3.57 -26.77
N SER A 621 -25.31 4.86 -26.43
CA SER A 621 -26.51 5.62 -26.04
C SER A 621 -27.50 5.72 -27.21
N LEU A 622 -27.03 5.92 -28.44
CA LEU A 622 -27.90 5.91 -29.61
C LEU A 622 -28.50 4.51 -29.87
N ARG A 623 -27.68 3.47 -29.80
CA ARG A 623 -28.14 2.10 -30.05
C ARG A 623 -29.12 1.61 -28.99
N LEU A 624 -28.93 1.99 -27.72
CA LEU A 624 -29.87 1.74 -26.62
C LEU A 624 -31.18 2.52 -26.80
N LEU A 625 -31.10 3.80 -27.22
CA LEU A 625 -32.28 4.60 -27.54
C LEU A 625 -33.11 3.93 -28.65
N LEU A 626 -32.46 3.52 -29.74
CA LEU A 626 -33.12 2.86 -30.86
C LEU A 626 -33.70 1.50 -30.44
N SER A 627 -32.96 0.67 -29.69
CA SER A 627 -33.46 -0.63 -29.25
C SER A 627 -34.68 -0.51 -28.34
N ARG A 628 -34.66 0.44 -27.39
CA ARG A 628 -35.82 0.77 -26.55
C ARG A 628 -36.99 1.26 -27.38
N ASN A 629 -36.75 2.19 -28.31
CA ASN A 629 -37.83 2.78 -29.11
C ASN A 629 -38.44 1.75 -30.08
N VAL A 630 -37.67 0.74 -30.53
CA VAL A 630 -38.23 -0.40 -31.27
C VAL A 630 -39.18 -1.22 -30.38
N LEU A 631 -38.83 -1.48 -29.12
CA LEU A 631 -39.70 -2.20 -28.19
C LEU A 631 -41.03 -1.45 -27.96
N VAL A 632 -40.95 -0.14 -27.74
CA VAL A 632 -42.13 0.72 -27.57
C VAL A 632 -42.96 0.77 -28.87
N PHE A 633 -42.31 0.88 -30.02
CA PHE A 633 -42.98 0.84 -31.32
C PHE A 633 -43.74 -0.47 -31.54
N LEU A 634 -43.12 -1.62 -31.28
CA LEU A 634 -43.77 -2.93 -31.39
C LEU A 634 -44.98 -3.06 -30.45
N GLN A 635 -44.89 -2.51 -29.24
CA GLN A 635 -46.00 -2.50 -28.28
C GLN A 635 -47.18 -1.63 -28.76
N LEU A 636 -46.90 -0.47 -29.34
CA LEU A 636 -47.93 0.42 -29.92
C LEU A 636 -48.60 -0.20 -31.16
N MET A 637 -47.82 -0.95 -31.94
CA MET A 637 -48.30 -1.59 -33.16
C MET A 637 -49.24 -2.77 -32.93
N GLY A 638 -49.19 -3.40 -31.75
CA GLY A 638 -50.09 -4.50 -31.39
C GLY A 638 -49.99 -5.74 -32.29
N SER A 639 -48.87 -5.96 -32.98
CA SER A 639 -48.65 -7.10 -33.88
C SER A 639 -47.94 -8.27 -33.16
N PRO A 640 -48.67 -9.30 -32.67
CA PRO A 640 -48.12 -10.27 -31.73
C PRO A 640 -47.03 -11.18 -32.33
N GLU A 641 -47.09 -11.52 -33.62
CA GLU A 641 -46.16 -12.48 -34.25
C GLU A 641 -44.75 -11.88 -34.50
N LEU A 642 -44.69 -10.64 -34.99
CA LEU A 642 -43.44 -9.91 -35.15
C LEU A 642 -42.89 -9.42 -33.81
N ALA A 643 -43.76 -9.02 -32.87
CA ALA A 643 -43.33 -8.62 -31.55
C ALA A 643 -42.66 -9.77 -30.80
N THR A 644 -43.29 -10.95 -30.74
CA THR A 644 -42.75 -12.11 -30.01
C THR A 644 -41.41 -12.58 -30.54
N SER A 645 -41.24 -12.68 -31.87
CA SER A 645 -39.96 -13.09 -32.48
C SER A 645 -38.83 -12.09 -32.26
N LEU A 646 -39.10 -10.78 -32.31
CA LEU A 646 -38.07 -9.76 -32.13
C LEU A 646 -37.80 -9.45 -30.65
N LEU A 647 -38.76 -9.66 -29.75
CA LEU A 647 -38.61 -9.45 -28.30
C LEU A 647 -37.54 -10.35 -27.70
N GLU A 648 -37.46 -11.62 -28.14
CA GLU A 648 -36.42 -12.56 -27.69
C GLU A 648 -35.00 -12.06 -27.99
N ASP A 649 -34.82 -11.35 -29.11
CA ASP A 649 -33.54 -10.76 -29.51
C ASP A 649 -33.28 -9.39 -28.84
N LEU A 650 -34.30 -8.52 -28.78
CA LEU A 650 -34.14 -7.11 -28.38
C LEU A 650 -33.90 -6.89 -26.89
N ILE A 651 -34.48 -7.72 -26.02
CA ILE A 651 -34.27 -7.59 -24.57
C ILE A 651 -32.80 -7.82 -24.19
N PRO A 652 -32.14 -8.93 -24.62
CA PRO A 652 -30.70 -9.11 -24.41
C PRO A 652 -29.83 -8.02 -25.04
N ILE A 653 -30.26 -7.46 -26.18
CA ILE A 653 -29.56 -6.33 -26.83
C ILE A 653 -29.62 -5.08 -25.95
N CYS A 654 -30.78 -4.73 -25.39
CA CYS A 654 -30.91 -3.59 -24.47
C CYS A 654 -30.05 -3.78 -23.22
N GLN A 655 -30.07 -4.97 -22.63
CA GLN A 655 -29.22 -5.31 -21.48
C GLN A 655 -27.72 -5.22 -21.82
N SER A 656 -27.34 -5.64 -23.04
CA SER A 656 -25.95 -5.57 -23.50
C SER A 656 -25.48 -4.13 -23.67
N TYR A 657 -26.27 -3.28 -24.32
CA TYR A 657 -25.93 -1.86 -24.44
C TYR A 657 -25.95 -1.13 -23.09
N TRP A 658 -26.86 -1.48 -22.18
CA TRP A 658 -26.85 -0.94 -20.83
C TRP A 658 -25.55 -1.26 -20.08
N LEU A 659 -25.07 -2.51 -20.17
CA LEU A 659 -23.79 -2.86 -19.56
C LEU A 659 -22.61 -2.15 -20.25
N LEU A 660 -22.60 -2.06 -21.59
CA LEU A 660 -21.57 -1.32 -22.31
C LEU A 660 -21.54 0.16 -21.87
N GLN A 661 -22.71 0.75 -21.62
CA GLN A 661 -22.83 2.11 -21.11
C GLN A 661 -22.32 2.22 -19.67
N TRP A 662 -22.66 1.26 -18.80
CA TRP A 662 -22.11 1.18 -17.45
C TRP A 662 -20.58 1.08 -17.50
N PHE A 663 -20.03 0.18 -18.32
CA PHE A 663 -18.59 0.00 -18.47
C PHE A 663 -17.90 1.26 -18.99
N GLY A 664 -18.48 1.94 -19.99
CA GLY A 664 -17.96 3.19 -20.56
C GLY A 664 -17.98 4.38 -19.59
N ARG A 665 -18.76 4.32 -18.50
CA ARG A 665 -18.75 5.31 -17.41
C ARG A 665 -17.72 4.99 -16.33
N GLN A 666 -17.27 3.75 -16.23
CA GLN A 666 -16.28 3.35 -15.24
C GLN A 666 -14.87 3.81 -15.64
N SER A 667 -14.04 4.10 -14.63
CA SER A 667 -12.63 4.49 -14.84
C SER A 667 -11.72 3.34 -15.29
N ILE A 668 -12.26 2.13 -15.45
CA ILE A 668 -11.53 0.88 -15.77
C ILE A 668 -11.26 0.66 -17.26
N THR A 669 -11.82 1.51 -18.12
CA THR A 669 -11.70 1.40 -19.58
C THR A 669 -10.23 1.44 -20.02
N ALA A 670 -9.39 2.21 -19.30
CA ALA A 670 -7.96 2.30 -19.57
C ALA A 670 -7.23 0.99 -19.31
N GLU A 671 -7.44 0.44 -18.12
CA GLU A 671 -6.82 -0.81 -17.69
C GLU A 671 -7.22 -1.96 -18.62
N TYR A 672 -8.47 -1.98 -19.09
CA TYR A 672 -8.97 -3.04 -19.98
C TYR A 672 -8.40 -2.97 -21.39
N LEU A 673 -8.27 -1.76 -21.94
CA LEU A 673 -7.61 -1.53 -23.23
C LEU A 673 -6.12 -1.88 -23.18
N ALA A 674 -5.46 -1.64 -22.05
CA ALA A 674 -4.06 -1.99 -21.86
C ALA A 674 -3.84 -3.51 -21.67
N SER A 675 -4.74 -4.20 -20.99
CA SER A 675 -4.59 -5.64 -20.70
C SER A 675 -4.93 -6.55 -21.88
N THR A 676 -5.79 -6.10 -22.79
CA THR A 676 -6.40 -6.97 -23.80
C THR A 676 -5.83 -6.68 -25.19
N SER A 677 -5.05 -7.61 -25.74
CA SER A 677 -4.49 -7.48 -27.08
C SER A 677 -5.57 -7.58 -28.17
N GLY A 678 -5.49 -6.73 -29.20
CA GLY A 678 -6.35 -6.81 -30.39
C GLY A 678 -7.52 -5.82 -30.43
N ILE A 679 -7.72 -5.02 -29.37
CA ILE A 679 -8.79 -4.01 -29.34
C ILE A 679 -8.45 -2.81 -30.22
N ALA A 680 -7.21 -2.33 -30.16
CA ALA A 680 -6.77 -1.16 -30.91
C ALA A 680 -6.75 -1.43 -32.43
N GLN A 681 -7.40 -0.55 -33.19
CA GLN A 681 -7.57 -0.64 -34.64
C GLN A 681 -7.16 0.68 -35.33
N PRO A 682 -6.92 0.70 -36.66
CA PRO A 682 -6.44 1.89 -37.37
C PRO A 682 -7.33 3.13 -37.25
N SER A 683 -8.65 2.94 -37.12
CA SER A 683 -9.59 4.05 -36.90
C SER A 683 -10.19 4.02 -35.50
N LEU A 684 -10.57 5.21 -35.00
CA LEU A 684 -11.23 5.35 -33.71
C LEU A 684 -12.54 4.55 -33.65
N MET A 685 -13.33 4.55 -34.73
CA MET A 685 -14.61 3.84 -34.78
C MET A 685 -14.42 2.31 -34.80
N ASP A 686 -13.41 1.80 -35.50
CA ASP A 686 -13.11 0.37 -35.52
C ASP A 686 -12.63 -0.11 -34.15
N THR A 687 -11.85 0.72 -33.44
CA THR A 687 -11.41 0.46 -32.07
C THR A 687 -12.61 0.36 -31.12
N VAL A 688 -13.57 1.28 -31.25
CA VAL A 688 -14.81 1.28 -30.45
C VAL A 688 -15.67 0.06 -30.75
N SER A 689 -15.80 -0.33 -32.02
CA SER A 689 -16.53 -1.53 -32.42
C SER A 689 -15.87 -2.81 -31.89
N SER A 690 -14.54 -2.91 -31.98
CA SER A 690 -13.76 -4.02 -31.39
C SER A 690 -13.93 -4.07 -29.87
N LEU A 691 -13.83 -2.93 -29.17
CA LEU A 691 -14.04 -2.84 -27.73
C LEU A 691 -15.44 -3.31 -27.34
N ALA A 692 -16.48 -2.84 -28.05
CA ALA A 692 -17.87 -3.25 -27.81
C ALA A 692 -18.08 -4.76 -28.04
N HIS A 693 -17.43 -5.35 -29.04
CA HIS A 693 -17.43 -6.79 -29.26
C HIS A 693 -16.74 -7.57 -28.11
N HIS A 694 -15.60 -7.07 -27.60
CA HIS A 694 -14.89 -7.70 -26.48
C HIS A 694 -15.68 -7.62 -25.17
N LEU A 695 -16.45 -6.56 -24.97
CA LEU A 695 -17.24 -6.32 -23.77
C LEU A 695 -18.67 -6.89 -23.85
N TRP A 696 -19.06 -7.52 -24.95
CA TRP A 696 -20.43 -7.98 -25.16
C TRP A 696 -20.83 -9.03 -24.09
N PRO A 697 -21.75 -8.70 -23.16
CA PRO A 697 -21.88 -9.46 -21.91
C PRO A 697 -22.45 -10.85 -22.03
N ALA A 698 -23.35 -11.08 -22.99
CA ALA A 698 -24.08 -12.34 -23.12
C ALA A 698 -23.15 -13.57 -23.25
N LYS A 699 -21.90 -13.36 -23.68
CA LYS A 699 -20.90 -14.42 -23.87
C LYS A 699 -19.66 -14.30 -22.98
N LYS A 700 -19.35 -13.11 -22.46
CA LYS A 700 -18.02 -12.78 -21.89
C LYS A 700 -18.04 -12.17 -20.48
N SER A 701 -19.19 -12.14 -19.78
CA SER A 701 -19.32 -11.54 -18.44
C SER A 701 -18.34 -12.10 -17.40
N ALA A 702 -18.02 -13.39 -17.47
CA ALA A 702 -17.03 -14.04 -16.59
C ALA A 702 -15.62 -13.45 -16.77
N ASN A 703 -15.20 -13.17 -18.00
CA ASN A 703 -13.88 -12.60 -18.30
C ASN A 703 -13.75 -11.18 -17.75
N ILE A 704 -14.85 -10.40 -17.83
CA ILE A 704 -14.90 -9.05 -17.25
C ILE A 704 -14.85 -9.13 -15.73
N ALA A 705 -15.58 -10.07 -15.11
CA ALA A 705 -15.55 -10.29 -13.67
C ALA A 705 -14.16 -10.70 -13.16
N GLU A 706 -13.47 -11.61 -13.88
CA GLU A 706 -12.10 -12.03 -13.57
C GLU A 706 -11.11 -10.86 -13.69
N PHE A 707 -11.23 -10.06 -14.75
CA PHE A 707 -10.44 -8.84 -14.92
C PHE A 707 -10.65 -7.84 -13.78
N LEU A 708 -11.90 -7.56 -13.41
CA LEU A 708 -12.25 -6.66 -12.30
C LEU A 708 -11.71 -7.14 -10.95
N LEU A 709 -11.77 -8.46 -10.70
CA LEU A 709 -11.21 -9.06 -9.50
C LEU A 709 -9.67 -8.95 -9.49
N GLY A 710 -9.02 -9.16 -10.64
CA GLY A 710 -7.57 -8.97 -10.81
C GLY A 710 -7.11 -7.54 -10.53
N LEU A 711 -7.94 -6.54 -10.83
CA LEU A 711 -7.71 -5.14 -10.47
C LEU A 711 -8.00 -4.78 -9.00
N ASN A 712 -8.43 -5.76 -8.18
CA ASN A 712 -8.84 -5.55 -6.79
C ASN A 712 -9.98 -4.51 -6.65
N LYS A 713 -10.97 -4.55 -7.56
CA LYS A 713 -12.17 -3.69 -7.54
C LYS A 713 -13.44 -4.52 -7.27
N PRO A 714 -13.61 -5.13 -6.08
CA PRO A 714 -14.72 -6.05 -5.78
C PRO A 714 -16.11 -5.40 -5.81
N VAL A 715 -16.23 -4.10 -5.55
CA VAL A 715 -17.49 -3.36 -5.66
C VAL A 715 -18.05 -3.41 -7.08
N LEU A 716 -17.18 -3.25 -8.09
CA LEU A 716 -17.58 -3.31 -9.49
C LEU A 716 -17.99 -4.73 -9.92
N VAL A 717 -17.39 -5.77 -9.32
CA VAL A 717 -17.79 -7.17 -9.53
C VAL A 717 -19.22 -7.40 -9.01
N GLN A 718 -19.55 -6.83 -7.84
CA GLN A 718 -20.91 -6.91 -7.30
C GLN A 718 -21.92 -6.17 -8.18
N GLU A 719 -21.57 -4.98 -8.68
CA GLU A 719 -22.42 -4.25 -9.63
C GLU A 719 -22.62 -5.04 -10.93
N LEU A 720 -21.56 -5.62 -11.49
CA LEU A 720 -21.65 -6.47 -12.68
C LEU A 720 -22.55 -7.70 -12.45
N ALA A 721 -22.55 -8.27 -11.24
CA ALA A 721 -23.46 -9.37 -10.87
C ALA A 721 -24.93 -8.96 -10.77
N ARG A 722 -25.23 -7.67 -10.60
CA ARG A 722 -26.61 -7.13 -10.66
C ARG A 722 -27.06 -6.92 -12.09
N LEU A 723 -26.12 -6.59 -12.98
CA LEU A 723 -26.39 -6.27 -14.39
C LEU A 723 -26.35 -7.49 -15.32
N THR A 724 -25.76 -8.61 -14.89
CA THR A 724 -25.60 -9.82 -15.71
C THR A 724 -25.91 -11.09 -14.92
N ASP A 725 -26.25 -12.19 -15.61
CA ASP A 725 -26.41 -13.49 -14.94
C ASP A 725 -25.05 -13.97 -14.40
N SER A 726 -24.94 -14.07 -13.08
CA SER A 726 -23.73 -14.48 -12.37
C SER A 726 -23.61 -15.99 -12.17
N LYS A 727 -24.56 -16.80 -12.68
CA LYS A 727 -24.51 -18.28 -12.57
C LYS A 727 -23.21 -18.89 -13.05
N SER A 728 -22.59 -18.37 -14.11
CA SER A 728 -21.37 -18.95 -14.68
C SER A 728 -20.09 -18.61 -13.92
N TRP A 729 -20.12 -17.65 -12.99
CA TRP A 729 -18.94 -17.14 -12.29
C TRP A 729 -19.19 -16.83 -10.81
N ARG A 730 -20.12 -17.55 -10.15
CA ARG A 730 -20.47 -17.34 -8.73
C ARG A 730 -19.28 -17.41 -7.78
N ILE A 731 -18.26 -18.23 -8.09
CA ILE A 731 -17.02 -18.31 -7.32
C ILE A 731 -16.27 -16.97 -7.32
N ILE A 732 -16.18 -16.30 -8.48
CA ILE A 732 -15.54 -14.99 -8.61
C ILE A 732 -16.32 -13.94 -7.81
N LEU A 733 -17.66 -13.99 -7.86
CA LEU A 733 -18.52 -13.11 -7.06
C LEU A 733 -18.34 -13.34 -5.54
N ALA A 734 -18.21 -14.59 -5.12
CA ALA A 734 -18.00 -14.92 -3.72
C ALA A 734 -16.62 -14.47 -3.22
N GLN A 735 -15.58 -14.56 -4.06
CA GLN A 735 -14.26 -13.97 -3.77
C GLN A 735 -14.36 -12.46 -3.59
N ALA A 736 -15.13 -11.77 -4.44
CA ALA A 736 -15.36 -10.34 -4.28
C ALA A 736 -16.08 -10.01 -2.96
N TYR A 737 -17.10 -10.77 -2.56
CA TYR A 737 -17.76 -10.59 -1.26
C TYR A 737 -16.80 -10.79 -0.08
N LEU A 738 -15.88 -11.76 -0.17
CA LEU A 738 -14.89 -12.00 0.88
C LEU A 738 -13.83 -10.91 0.98
N GLN A 739 -13.43 -10.29 -0.12
CA GLN A 739 -12.58 -9.09 -0.10
C GLN A 739 -13.27 -7.90 0.56
N MET A 740 -14.60 -7.80 0.44
CA MET A 740 -15.41 -6.75 1.06
C MET A 740 -15.76 -7.02 2.53
N GLY A 741 -15.53 -8.23 3.02
CA GLY A 741 -15.87 -8.66 4.37
C GLY A 741 -17.29 -9.25 4.55
N ASP A 742 -18.05 -9.39 3.46
CA ASP A 742 -19.42 -9.89 3.44
C ASP A 742 -19.47 -11.44 3.34
N ALA A 743 -18.93 -12.13 4.35
CA ALA A 743 -18.70 -13.57 4.27
C ALA A 743 -19.98 -14.43 4.18
N PHE A 744 -21.10 -13.98 4.79
CA PHE A 744 -22.39 -14.67 4.69
C PHE A 744 -22.96 -14.65 3.26
N LYS A 745 -22.86 -13.52 2.55
CA LYS A 745 -23.30 -13.44 1.14
C LYS A 745 -22.44 -14.33 0.24
N ALA A 746 -21.15 -14.44 0.53
CA ALA A 746 -20.27 -15.37 -0.16
C ALA A 746 -20.70 -16.83 0.07
N TYR A 747 -21.02 -17.18 1.32
CA TYR A 747 -21.49 -18.52 1.70
C TYR A 747 -22.79 -18.91 0.98
N ASP A 748 -23.80 -18.03 0.97
CA ASP A 748 -25.09 -18.29 0.29
C ASP A 748 -24.93 -18.54 -1.21
N LYS A 749 -23.98 -17.86 -1.86
CA LYS A 749 -23.74 -18.01 -3.31
C LYS A 749 -22.98 -19.28 -3.64
N ILE A 750 -22.12 -19.74 -2.73
CA ILE A 750 -21.26 -20.91 -2.89
C ILE A 750 -22.01 -22.22 -2.58
N THR A 751 -22.80 -22.25 -1.51
CA THR A 751 -23.58 -23.44 -1.10
C THR A 751 -24.60 -23.88 -2.15
N ALA A 752 -25.07 -22.96 -2.99
CA ALA A 752 -25.96 -23.26 -4.10
C ALA A 752 -25.32 -24.09 -5.24
N GLU A 753 -24.00 -24.25 -5.28
CA GLU A 753 -23.26 -25.04 -6.30
C GLU A 753 -22.53 -26.27 -5.73
N ALA A 754 -22.31 -26.32 -4.42
CA ALA A 754 -21.50 -27.35 -3.78
C ALA A 754 -22.26 -28.68 -3.68
N ASN A 755 -21.90 -29.65 -4.53
CA ASN A 755 -22.48 -31.00 -4.53
C ASN A 755 -21.46 -32.10 -4.21
N THR A 756 -20.15 -31.79 -4.15
CA THR A 756 -19.09 -32.79 -3.92
C THR A 756 -18.08 -32.32 -2.87
N SER A 757 -17.52 -33.26 -2.09
CA SER A 757 -16.51 -32.99 -1.05
C SER A 757 -15.29 -32.22 -1.57
N ALA A 758 -14.84 -32.49 -2.80
CA ALA A 758 -13.75 -31.75 -3.45
C ALA A 758 -14.09 -30.26 -3.71
N THR A 759 -15.36 -29.95 -4.05
CA THR A 759 -15.79 -28.55 -4.20
C THR A 759 -15.81 -27.83 -2.86
N PHE A 760 -16.30 -28.49 -1.81
CA PHE A 760 -16.27 -27.95 -0.45
C PHE A 760 -14.84 -27.68 0.03
N LEU A 761 -13.87 -28.56 -0.25
CA LEU A 761 -12.47 -28.31 0.12
C LEU A 761 -11.90 -27.06 -0.57
N ARG A 762 -12.17 -26.87 -1.87
CA ARG A 762 -11.74 -25.66 -2.59
C ARG A 762 -12.38 -24.40 -2.00
N MET A 763 -13.62 -24.50 -1.54
CA MET A 763 -14.33 -23.40 -0.87
C MET A 763 -13.73 -23.15 0.52
N ILE A 764 -13.49 -24.18 1.32
CA ILE A 764 -12.85 -24.08 2.64
C ILE A 764 -11.50 -23.39 2.55
N GLN A 765 -10.63 -23.79 1.61
CA GLN A 765 -9.33 -23.13 1.37
C GLN A 765 -9.48 -21.63 1.06
N LEU A 766 -10.56 -21.26 0.38
CA LEU A 766 -10.85 -19.89 0.00
C LEU A 766 -11.27 -19.05 1.22
N PHE A 767 -12.15 -19.56 2.09
CA PHE A 767 -12.51 -18.89 3.35
C PHE A 767 -11.37 -18.89 4.37
N GLU A 768 -10.54 -19.94 4.38
CA GLU A 768 -9.35 -20.06 5.23
C GLU A 768 -8.34 -18.94 4.90
N LYS A 769 -8.10 -18.67 3.61
CA LYS A 769 -7.24 -17.57 3.15
C LYS A 769 -7.70 -16.21 3.67
N HIS A 770 -9.02 -16.02 3.85
CA HIS A 770 -9.62 -14.79 4.37
C HIS A 770 -9.88 -14.81 5.89
N ASN A 771 -9.40 -15.83 6.61
CA ASN A 771 -9.51 -15.99 8.07
C ASN A 771 -10.93 -16.19 8.66
N TYR A 772 -11.93 -16.56 7.85
CA TYR A 772 -13.31 -16.80 8.34
C TYR A 772 -13.49 -18.21 8.88
N SER A 773 -13.06 -18.43 10.13
CA SER A 773 -13.02 -19.78 10.73
C SER A 773 -14.40 -20.33 11.09
N ASP A 774 -15.37 -19.48 11.44
CA ASP A 774 -16.74 -19.90 11.77
C ASP A 774 -17.47 -20.50 10.55
N ILE A 775 -17.33 -19.86 9.40
CA ILE A 775 -17.95 -20.31 8.15
C ILE A 775 -17.24 -21.56 7.61
N VAL A 776 -15.93 -21.69 7.82
CA VAL A 776 -15.21 -22.93 7.49
C VAL A 776 -15.74 -24.12 8.29
N ILE A 777 -16.08 -23.92 9.56
CA ILE A 777 -16.69 -24.97 10.39
C ILE A 777 -18.05 -25.39 9.80
N GLU A 778 -18.92 -24.43 9.47
CA GLU A 778 -20.23 -24.75 8.86
C GLU A 778 -20.07 -25.44 7.50
N LEU A 779 -19.13 -25.00 6.66
CA LEU A 779 -18.82 -25.67 5.38
C LEU A 779 -18.26 -27.08 5.57
N ALA A 780 -17.40 -27.29 6.57
CA ALA A 780 -16.85 -28.60 6.88
C ALA A 780 -17.92 -29.54 7.45
N ASP A 781 -18.79 -29.07 8.34
CA ASP A 781 -19.90 -29.85 8.90
C ASP A 781 -20.94 -30.22 7.82
N THR A 782 -21.28 -29.28 6.94
CA THR A 782 -22.15 -29.57 5.79
C THR A 782 -21.52 -30.57 4.82
N ALA A 783 -20.22 -30.41 4.51
CA ALA A 783 -19.49 -31.38 3.68
C ALA A 783 -19.44 -32.77 4.31
N ILE A 784 -19.15 -32.88 5.61
CA ILE A 784 -19.14 -34.16 6.35
C ILE A 784 -20.53 -34.80 6.38
N SER A 785 -21.60 -34.00 6.55
CA SER A 785 -22.97 -34.51 6.54
C SER A 785 -23.42 -35.06 5.18
N GLN A 786 -22.78 -34.61 4.09
CA GLN A 786 -23.07 -35.02 2.71
C GLN A 786 -22.09 -36.08 2.18
N ALA A 787 -20.95 -36.28 2.84
CA ALA A 787 -19.92 -37.23 2.41
C ALA A 787 -20.32 -38.69 2.69
N GLU A 788 -19.95 -39.60 1.79
CA GLU A 788 -20.08 -41.04 2.02
C GLU A 788 -19.02 -41.53 3.04
N LEU A 789 -19.29 -42.63 3.74
CA LEU A 789 -18.42 -43.16 4.80
C LEU A 789 -17.00 -43.54 4.31
N ASP A 790 -16.84 -43.82 3.00
CA ASP A 790 -15.58 -44.19 2.36
C ASP A 790 -14.93 -43.04 1.58
N ASP A 791 -15.40 -41.79 1.74
CA ASP A 791 -14.84 -40.63 1.03
C ASP A 791 -13.36 -40.40 1.43
N PRO A 792 -12.41 -40.38 0.47
CA PRO A 792 -10.98 -40.17 0.75
C PRO A 792 -10.68 -38.83 1.42
N GLU A 793 -11.54 -37.82 1.27
CA GLU A 793 -11.34 -36.48 1.83
C GLU A 793 -11.91 -36.32 3.25
N LEU A 794 -12.66 -37.30 3.77
CA LEU A 794 -13.28 -37.26 5.09
C LEU A 794 -12.28 -37.06 6.26
N PRO A 795 -11.09 -37.72 6.29
CA PRO A 795 -10.08 -37.46 7.32
C PRO A 795 -9.51 -36.03 7.24
N THR A 796 -9.47 -35.44 6.05
CA THR A 796 -9.00 -34.06 5.83
C THR A 796 -10.03 -33.07 6.34
N LEU A 797 -11.32 -33.28 6.06
CA LEU A 797 -12.41 -32.46 6.57
C LEU A 797 -12.47 -32.47 8.11
N HIS A 798 -12.34 -33.64 8.75
CA HIS A 798 -12.29 -33.71 10.22
C HIS A 798 -11.07 -33.01 10.83
N SER A 799 -9.92 -33.05 10.14
CA SER A 799 -8.70 -32.37 10.58
C SER A 799 -8.84 -30.84 10.45
N LEU A 800 -9.48 -30.36 9.38
CA LEU A 800 -9.79 -28.94 9.19
C LEU A 800 -10.80 -28.45 10.24
N LEU A 801 -11.87 -29.22 10.47
CA LEU A 801 -12.86 -28.94 11.51
C LEU A 801 -12.21 -28.84 12.90
N PHE A 802 -11.31 -29.77 13.24
CA PHE A 802 -10.51 -29.72 14.46
C PHE A 802 -9.67 -28.44 14.55
N LEU A 803 -8.91 -28.13 13.50
CA LEU A 803 -7.98 -26.99 13.48
C LEU A 803 -8.72 -25.65 13.65
N HIS A 804 -9.87 -25.47 13.00
CA HIS A 804 -10.66 -24.25 13.10
C HIS A 804 -11.40 -24.12 14.44
N HIS A 805 -11.94 -25.21 15.00
CA HIS A 805 -12.45 -25.18 16.37
C HIS A 805 -11.37 -24.85 17.39
N LEU A 806 -10.14 -25.34 17.17
CA LEU A 806 -8.98 -25.02 18.01
C LEU A 806 -8.64 -23.52 17.93
N LYS A 807 -8.63 -22.94 16.72
CA LYS A 807 -8.37 -21.51 16.48
C LYS A 807 -9.40 -20.61 17.18
N LEU A 808 -10.67 -21.02 17.23
CA LEU A 808 -11.75 -20.30 17.91
C LEU A 808 -11.86 -20.60 19.42
N CYS A 809 -10.93 -21.38 19.98
CA CYS A 809 -10.96 -21.80 21.39
C CYS A 809 -12.20 -22.63 21.78
N HIS A 810 -12.88 -23.27 20.83
CA HIS A 810 -13.98 -24.21 21.07
C HIS A 810 -13.43 -25.59 21.43
N TYR A 811 -12.73 -25.69 22.57
CA TYR A 811 -11.92 -26.87 22.92
C TYR A 811 -12.71 -28.18 23.07
N THR A 812 -13.95 -28.12 23.56
CA THR A 812 -14.82 -29.30 23.68
C THR A 812 -15.27 -29.80 22.32
N ALA A 813 -15.65 -28.88 21.41
CA ALA A 813 -16.02 -29.20 20.03
C ALA A 813 -14.80 -29.73 19.23
N ALA A 814 -13.63 -29.11 19.40
CA ALA A 814 -12.39 -29.59 18.82
C ALA A 814 -12.07 -31.04 19.27
N PHE A 815 -12.25 -31.34 20.56
CA PHE A 815 -12.06 -32.69 21.08
C PHE A 815 -13.06 -33.70 20.52
N THR A 816 -14.32 -33.30 20.29
CA THR A 816 -15.30 -34.17 19.63
C THR A 816 -14.94 -34.45 18.18
N SER A 817 -14.50 -33.44 17.41
CA SER A 817 -14.08 -33.59 16.02
C SER A 817 -12.82 -34.46 15.89
N LEU A 818 -11.89 -34.33 16.84
CA LEU A 818 -10.69 -35.18 16.94
C LEU A 818 -11.07 -36.65 17.11
N ARG A 819 -12.04 -36.97 17.98
CA ARG A 819 -12.46 -38.35 18.26
C ARG A 819 -13.21 -38.99 17.09
N SER A 820 -13.86 -38.18 16.26
CA SER A 820 -14.58 -38.63 15.07
C SER A 820 -13.66 -38.86 13.87
N ASN A 821 -12.38 -38.49 13.94
CA ASN A 821 -11.43 -38.68 12.84
C ASN A 821 -11.08 -40.17 12.66
N PRO A 822 -11.29 -40.75 11.46
CA PRO A 822 -11.00 -42.16 11.20
C PRO A 822 -9.50 -42.50 11.09
N ASP A 823 -8.61 -41.51 10.92
CA ASP A 823 -7.16 -41.71 10.76
C ASP A 823 -6.38 -41.61 12.10
N PRO A 824 -5.74 -42.70 12.56
CA PRO A 824 -5.02 -42.72 13.84
C PRO A 824 -3.74 -41.86 13.87
N GLU A 825 -3.05 -41.66 12.74
CA GLU A 825 -1.84 -40.83 12.71
C GLU A 825 -2.20 -39.35 12.91
N ARG A 826 -3.18 -38.86 12.13
CA ARG A 826 -3.73 -37.50 12.26
C ARG A 826 -4.33 -37.25 13.64
N LEU A 827 -4.97 -38.26 14.24
CA LEU A 827 -5.52 -38.17 15.60
C LEU A 827 -4.43 -37.85 16.63
N SER A 828 -3.27 -38.52 16.55
CA SER A 828 -2.14 -38.29 17.46
C SER A 828 -1.55 -36.87 17.33
N ASP A 829 -1.48 -36.35 16.11
CA ASP A 829 -1.00 -34.99 15.84
C ASP A 829 -2.00 -33.92 16.28
N CYS A 830 -3.30 -34.13 16.01
CA CYS A 830 -4.35 -33.25 16.51
C CYS A 830 -4.36 -33.21 18.05
N LEU A 831 -4.18 -34.36 18.72
CA LEU A 831 -4.09 -34.43 20.18
C LEU A 831 -2.92 -33.59 20.71
N ARG A 832 -1.75 -33.71 20.08
CA ARG A 832 -0.56 -32.91 20.40
C ARG A 832 -0.84 -31.42 20.28
N GLN A 833 -1.49 -30.98 19.20
CA GLN A 833 -1.83 -29.58 18.96
C GLN A 833 -2.85 -29.06 19.98
N LEU A 834 -3.88 -29.85 20.32
CA LEU A 834 -4.88 -29.50 21.34
C LEU A 834 -4.24 -29.27 22.71
N VAL A 835 -3.33 -30.16 23.12
CA VAL A 835 -2.61 -30.08 24.39
C VAL A 835 -1.74 -28.82 24.44
N VAL A 836 -0.98 -28.55 23.37
CA VAL A 836 -0.14 -27.34 23.28
C VAL A 836 -1.00 -26.07 23.39
N ALA A 837 -2.11 -25.98 22.64
CA ALA A 837 -2.99 -24.82 22.65
C ALA A 837 -3.65 -24.58 24.02
N LEU A 838 -4.15 -25.64 24.68
CA LEU A 838 -4.77 -25.55 26.00
C LEU A 838 -3.78 -25.07 27.07
N ILE A 839 -2.51 -25.49 26.98
CA ILE A 839 -1.45 -25.06 27.90
C ILE A 839 -1.04 -23.61 27.64
N GLN A 840 -0.84 -23.22 26.37
CA GLN A 840 -0.51 -21.84 26.00
C GLN A 840 -1.60 -20.85 26.43
N ASN A 841 -2.87 -21.24 26.32
CA ASN A 841 -4.00 -20.42 26.73
C ASN A 841 -4.35 -20.56 28.23
N ALA A 842 -3.49 -21.22 29.02
CA ALA A 842 -3.66 -21.44 30.46
C ALA A 842 -5.00 -22.11 30.87
N ARG A 843 -5.60 -22.90 29.97
CA ARG A 843 -6.87 -23.62 30.19
C ARG A 843 -6.64 -25.07 30.64
N LEU A 844 -5.87 -25.22 31.71
CA LEU A 844 -5.57 -26.52 32.32
C LEU A 844 -6.82 -27.16 32.97
N ASP A 845 -7.81 -26.32 33.33
CA ASP A 845 -9.14 -26.71 33.82
C ASP A 845 -9.90 -27.59 32.81
N ILE A 846 -9.94 -27.13 31.55
CA ILE A 846 -10.57 -27.87 30.46
C ILE A 846 -9.74 -29.12 30.18
N LEU A 847 -8.42 -29.00 30.09
CA LEU A 847 -7.56 -30.15 29.81
C LEU A 847 -7.69 -31.25 30.88
N LEU A 848 -7.90 -30.92 32.16
CA LEU A 848 -8.16 -31.92 33.20
C LEU A 848 -9.56 -32.54 33.09
N SER A 849 -10.56 -31.81 32.60
CA SER A 849 -11.96 -32.25 32.57
C SER A 849 -12.35 -33.09 31.34
N LEU A 850 -11.59 -33.03 30.24
CA LEU A 850 -11.87 -33.76 29.01
C LEU A 850 -11.80 -35.30 29.19
N PRO A 851 -12.71 -36.08 28.57
CA PRO A 851 -12.76 -37.53 28.71
C PRO A 851 -11.82 -38.25 27.72
N PHE A 852 -10.52 -38.31 28.03
CA PHE A 852 -9.51 -38.90 27.14
C PHE A 852 -9.67 -40.41 26.88
N GLY A 853 -10.24 -41.18 27.82
CA GLY A 853 -10.44 -42.62 27.65
C GLY A 853 -9.16 -43.35 27.21
N SER A 854 -9.18 -43.94 26.00
CA SER A 854 -8.03 -44.65 25.40
C SER A 854 -6.85 -43.75 25.01
N LEU A 855 -7.02 -42.42 24.95
CA LEU A 855 -5.96 -41.46 24.59
C LEU A 855 -5.11 -41.01 25.79
N LEU A 856 -5.46 -41.43 27.00
CA LEU A 856 -4.77 -41.02 28.24
C LEU A 856 -3.27 -41.40 28.27
N PRO A 857 -2.83 -42.59 27.81
CA PRO A 857 -1.41 -42.92 27.73
C PRO A 857 -0.63 -42.03 26.75
N GLN A 858 -1.25 -41.62 25.65
CA GLN A 858 -0.64 -40.71 24.67
C GLN A 858 -0.49 -39.30 25.24
N LEU A 859 -1.50 -38.81 25.98
CA LEU A 859 -1.42 -37.55 26.71
C LEU A 859 -0.28 -37.56 27.75
N GLU A 860 -0.17 -38.62 28.56
CA GLU A 860 0.92 -38.78 29.54
C GLU A 860 2.29 -38.70 28.84
N SER A 861 2.47 -39.43 27.74
CA SER A 861 3.72 -39.44 26.96
C SER A 861 4.08 -38.05 26.41
N ILE A 862 3.10 -37.33 25.83
CA ILE A 862 3.30 -35.97 25.30
C ILE A 862 3.71 -35.01 26.42
N MET A 863 3.04 -35.08 27.57
CA MET A 863 3.32 -34.20 28.71
C MET A 863 4.68 -34.47 29.34
N ILE A 864 5.07 -35.74 29.50
CA ILE A 864 6.39 -36.13 30.04
C ILE A 864 7.51 -35.70 29.09
N SER A 865 7.36 -35.97 27.79
CA SER A 865 8.35 -35.59 26.78
C SER A 865 8.56 -34.08 26.72
N ARG A 866 7.47 -33.30 26.79
CA ARG A 866 7.54 -31.83 26.85
C ARG A 866 8.12 -31.32 28.16
N ALA A 867 7.74 -31.89 29.31
CA ALA A 867 8.31 -31.50 30.60
C ALA A 867 9.83 -31.67 30.58
N ARG A 868 10.35 -32.80 30.08
CA ARG A 868 11.79 -33.12 30.01
C ARG A 868 12.59 -32.26 29.05
N SER A 869 11.98 -31.79 27.96
CA SER A 869 12.65 -30.99 26.93
C SER A 869 12.69 -29.48 27.22
N LEU A 870 11.88 -28.98 28.15
CA LEU A 870 11.77 -27.55 28.46
C LEU A 870 12.65 -27.11 29.66
N PRO A 871 13.08 -25.84 29.72
CA PRO A 871 13.79 -25.28 30.88
C PRO A 871 12.94 -25.31 32.16
N THR A 872 13.62 -25.24 33.31
CA THR A 872 13.06 -25.47 34.66
C THR A 872 11.81 -24.65 34.97
N GLU A 873 11.78 -23.36 34.62
CA GLU A 873 10.62 -22.48 34.87
C GLU A 873 9.37 -22.87 34.06
N GLN A 874 9.55 -23.17 32.77
CA GLN A 874 8.44 -23.54 31.88
C GLN A 874 7.97 -24.98 32.13
N ALA A 875 8.89 -25.86 32.50
CA ALA A 875 8.59 -27.25 32.83
C ALA A 875 7.73 -27.38 34.09
N ALA A 876 7.79 -26.43 35.03
CA ALA A 876 7.02 -26.45 36.28
C ALA A 876 5.50 -26.57 36.04
N LEU A 877 4.97 -25.89 35.01
CA LEU A 877 3.56 -25.99 34.62
C LEU A 877 3.18 -27.42 34.21
N TYR A 878 4.02 -28.08 33.41
CA TYR A 878 3.80 -29.46 32.96
C TYR A 878 3.87 -30.46 34.12
N TYR A 879 4.84 -30.31 35.02
CA TYR A 879 4.96 -31.16 36.22
C TYR A 879 3.79 -30.96 37.19
N SER A 880 3.33 -29.72 37.39
CA SER A 880 2.15 -29.42 38.22
C SER A 880 0.87 -30.03 37.64
N PHE A 881 0.69 -29.97 36.31
CA PHE A 881 -0.43 -30.60 35.63
C PHE A 881 -0.35 -32.12 35.75
N LEU A 882 0.79 -32.74 35.44
CA LEU A 882 1.01 -34.19 35.56
C LEU A 882 0.71 -34.67 36.98
N TYR A 883 1.16 -33.93 38.00
CA TYR A 883 0.80 -34.20 39.38
C TYR A 883 -0.71 -34.14 39.60
N SER A 884 -1.38 -33.06 39.19
CA SER A 884 -2.84 -32.93 39.35
C SER A 884 -3.63 -34.03 38.61
N LEU A 885 -3.15 -34.45 37.45
CA LEU A 885 -3.71 -35.55 36.65
C LEU A 885 -3.57 -36.87 37.41
N HIS A 886 -2.38 -37.18 37.91
CA HIS A 886 -2.13 -38.41 38.67
C HIS A 886 -2.88 -38.43 40.00
N ILE A 887 -3.04 -37.30 40.69
CA ILE A 887 -3.90 -37.19 41.87
C ILE A 887 -5.37 -37.45 41.51
N LYS A 888 -5.87 -36.86 40.42
CA LYS A 888 -7.26 -37.08 39.95
C LYS A 888 -7.55 -38.55 39.64
N PHE A 889 -6.58 -39.27 39.10
CA PHE A 889 -6.67 -40.70 38.79
C PHE A 889 -6.14 -41.63 39.89
N ASP A 890 -5.94 -41.12 41.12
CA ASP A 890 -5.47 -41.84 42.31
C ASP A 890 -4.13 -42.61 42.14
N ASN A 891 -3.29 -42.14 41.21
CA ASN A 891 -1.98 -42.71 40.89
C ASN A 891 -0.87 -42.03 41.72
N LEU A 892 -0.95 -42.15 43.06
CA LEU A 892 -0.06 -41.47 44.00
C LEU A 892 1.43 -41.77 43.81
N LYS A 893 1.78 -42.98 43.38
CA LYS A 893 3.18 -43.37 43.09
C LYS A 893 3.74 -42.61 41.88
N LYS A 894 2.97 -42.49 40.79
CA LYS A 894 3.38 -41.68 39.62
C LYS A 894 3.46 -40.20 40.00
N ALA A 895 2.54 -39.70 40.81
CA ALA A 895 2.57 -38.32 41.31
C ALA A 895 3.86 -38.03 42.12
N ALA A 896 4.29 -38.96 42.97
CA ALA A 896 5.55 -38.87 43.70
C ALA A 896 6.78 -38.82 42.77
N THR A 897 6.82 -39.67 41.74
CA THR A 897 7.92 -39.70 40.75
C THR A 897 8.03 -38.39 39.98
N VAL A 898 6.90 -37.84 39.52
CA VAL A 898 6.84 -36.57 38.78
C VAL A 898 7.38 -35.40 39.62
N MET A 899 6.99 -35.33 40.89
CA MET A 899 7.48 -34.28 41.81
C MET A 899 8.95 -34.46 42.18
N PHE A 900 9.43 -35.70 42.29
CA PHE A 900 10.85 -35.97 42.50
C PHE A 900 11.70 -35.56 41.31
N GLU A 901 11.26 -35.89 40.09
CA GLU A 901 11.93 -35.49 38.85
C GLU A 901 12.00 -33.96 38.71
N GLN A 902 10.92 -33.24 39.05
CA GLN A 902 10.92 -31.78 39.09
C GLN A 902 11.93 -31.23 40.12
N GLY A 903 12.03 -31.85 41.31
CA GLY A 903 12.98 -31.46 42.35
C GLY A 903 14.45 -31.69 41.96
N LEU A 904 14.75 -32.75 41.20
CA LEU A 904 16.09 -32.97 40.65
C LEU A 904 16.52 -31.88 39.67
N ARG A 905 15.57 -31.38 38.88
CA ARG A 905 15.82 -30.37 37.83
C ARG A 905 15.73 -28.93 38.34
N ALA A 906 15.32 -28.73 39.59
CA ALA A 906 15.18 -27.40 40.18
C ALA A 906 16.55 -26.71 40.30
N GLU A 907 16.62 -25.43 39.90
CA GLU A 907 17.80 -24.58 40.08
C GLU A 907 17.76 -23.82 41.41
N ASP A 908 16.55 -23.61 41.94
CA ASP A 908 16.31 -22.97 43.23
C ASP A 908 16.19 -24.02 44.34
N PRO A 909 17.03 -23.96 45.40
CA PRO A 909 16.94 -24.87 46.54
C PRO A 909 15.60 -24.80 47.27
N GLU A 910 14.85 -23.68 47.18
CA GLU A 910 13.52 -23.57 47.78
C GLU A 910 12.48 -24.41 47.03
N ILE A 911 12.46 -24.35 45.70
CA ILE A 911 11.61 -25.19 44.85
C ILE A 911 12.00 -26.66 45.03
N GLN A 912 13.30 -26.97 45.04
CA GLN A 912 13.81 -28.31 45.29
C GLN A 912 13.27 -28.91 46.61
N ARG A 913 13.33 -28.14 47.70
CA ARG A 913 12.78 -28.55 49.00
C ARG A 913 11.28 -28.78 48.95
N GLN A 914 10.51 -27.91 48.28
CA GLN A 914 9.06 -28.06 48.14
C GLN A 914 8.70 -29.32 47.37
N CYS A 915 9.36 -29.58 46.24
CA CYS A 915 9.17 -30.78 45.44
C CYS A 915 9.45 -32.07 46.22
N TYR A 916 10.55 -32.11 46.99
CA TYR A 916 10.87 -33.28 47.83
C TYR A 916 9.88 -33.45 49.00
N ALA A 917 9.36 -32.37 49.58
CA ALA A 917 8.31 -32.45 50.58
C ALA A 917 7.01 -33.05 50.02
N ILE A 918 6.59 -32.62 48.83
CA ILE A 918 5.40 -33.17 48.16
C ILE A 918 5.63 -34.64 47.80
N CYS A 919 6.81 -34.98 47.27
CA CYS A 919 7.18 -36.36 46.97
C CYS A 919 7.09 -37.26 48.22
N LEU A 920 7.66 -36.82 49.34
CA LEU A 920 7.58 -37.54 50.62
C LEU A 920 6.12 -37.73 51.06
N ASN A 921 5.31 -36.68 51.01
CA ASN A 921 3.89 -36.76 51.37
C ASN A 921 3.14 -37.78 50.50
N CYS A 922 3.37 -37.79 49.19
CA CYS A 922 2.77 -38.79 48.30
C CYS A 922 3.22 -40.21 48.64
N LEU A 923 4.51 -40.44 48.93
CA LEU A 923 5.03 -41.76 49.28
C LEU A 923 4.57 -42.25 50.65
N TYR A 924 4.33 -41.34 51.60
CA TYR A 924 3.72 -41.69 52.89
C TYR A 924 2.26 -42.14 52.77
N LEU A 925 1.55 -41.66 51.74
CA LEU A 925 0.17 -42.07 51.45
C LEU A 925 0.10 -43.38 50.65
N VAL A 926 1.22 -43.82 50.06
CA VAL A 926 1.33 -45.11 49.36
C VAL A 926 1.59 -46.22 50.38
N ASN A 927 1.12 -47.43 50.09
CA ASN A 927 1.40 -48.60 50.93
C ASN A 927 2.91 -48.76 51.20
N PRO A 928 3.33 -49.08 52.44
CA PRO A 928 4.75 -49.12 52.83
C PRO A 928 5.62 -50.02 51.96
N ASN A 929 5.07 -51.13 51.45
CA ASN A 929 5.79 -52.08 50.59
C ASN A 929 6.10 -51.51 49.19
N ASN A 930 5.42 -50.45 48.76
CA ASN A 930 5.54 -49.83 47.44
C ASN A 930 6.09 -48.40 47.47
N ALA A 931 6.49 -47.89 48.65
CA ALA A 931 6.94 -46.53 48.89
C ALA A 931 8.41 -46.32 48.48
N TRP A 932 8.69 -46.50 47.19
CA TRP A 932 9.99 -46.32 46.57
C TRP A 932 9.85 -45.67 45.18
N ILE A 933 10.88 -44.95 44.75
CA ILE A 933 10.97 -44.33 43.42
C ILE A 933 12.27 -44.74 42.72
N LEU A 934 12.31 -44.56 41.41
CA LEU A 934 13.47 -44.88 40.58
C LEU A 934 14.20 -43.60 40.22
N LYS A 935 15.51 -43.54 40.47
CA LYS A 935 16.41 -42.48 40.01
C LYS A 935 17.39 -43.07 38.99
N PRO A 936 17.49 -42.50 37.77
CA PRO A 936 18.56 -42.86 36.84
C PRO A 936 19.89 -42.31 37.37
N LYS A 937 20.95 -43.13 37.42
CA LYS A 937 22.31 -42.68 37.74
C LYS A 937 22.95 -41.99 36.53
N GLU A 938 23.60 -40.85 36.74
CA GLU A 938 24.19 -40.04 35.65
C GLU A 938 25.59 -40.50 35.19
N ASP A 939 26.23 -41.45 35.90
CA ASP A 939 27.69 -41.66 35.79
C ASP A 939 28.18 -42.97 35.12
N GLU A 940 27.31 -43.85 34.60
CA GLU A 940 27.77 -45.07 33.89
C GLU A 940 26.99 -45.33 32.58
N VAL A 941 27.70 -45.86 31.58
CA VAL A 941 27.20 -46.15 30.21
C VAL A 941 26.12 -47.25 30.18
N GLU A 942 25.85 -47.88 31.33
CA GLU A 942 24.71 -48.76 31.55
C GLU A 942 23.69 -48.04 32.45
N GLU A 943 22.41 -47.98 32.03
CA GLU A 943 21.30 -47.42 32.82
C GLU A 943 21.05 -48.24 34.10
N ILE A 944 21.92 -48.09 35.10
CA ILE A 944 21.72 -48.67 36.43
C ILE A 944 20.71 -47.79 37.16
N ILE A 945 19.47 -48.28 37.21
CA ILE A 945 18.37 -47.64 37.92
C ILE A 945 18.58 -47.83 39.43
N GLU A 946 18.74 -46.72 40.15
CA GLU A 946 18.83 -46.71 41.61
C GLU A 946 17.42 -46.64 42.22
N VAL A 947 17.13 -47.56 43.16
CA VAL A 947 15.89 -47.54 43.92
C VAL A 947 16.10 -46.66 45.15
N LEU A 948 15.38 -45.56 45.23
CA LEU A 948 15.40 -44.65 46.38
C LEU A 948 14.26 -44.97 47.33
N GLU A 949 14.60 -45.16 48.60
CA GLU A 949 13.66 -45.33 49.69
C GLU A 949 13.36 -43.98 50.37
N LEU A 950 12.37 -43.97 51.27
CA LEU A 950 11.98 -42.78 52.04
C LEU A 950 13.16 -42.11 52.77
N LYS A 951 14.17 -42.89 53.18
CA LYS A 951 15.36 -42.37 53.88
C LYS A 951 16.22 -41.51 52.96
N ASP A 952 16.38 -41.92 51.70
CA ASP A 952 17.23 -41.25 50.73
C ASP A 952 16.59 -39.92 50.28
N ILE A 953 15.28 -39.92 50.05
CA ILE A 953 14.54 -38.70 49.70
C ILE A 953 14.55 -37.71 50.88
N ARG A 954 14.49 -38.22 52.12
CA ARG A 954 14.60 -37.39 53.32
C ARG A 954 16.00 -36.78 53.47
N GLN A 955 17.04 -37.51 53.09
CA GLN A 955 18.41 -36.96 53.06
C GLN A 955 18.51 -35.79 52.08
N GLU A 956 17.99 -35.94 50.86
CA GLU A 956 17.96 -34.87 49.85
C GLU A 956 17.15 -33.65 50.31
N TYR A 957 16.03 -33.87 50.99
CA TYR A 957 15.23 -32.79 51.58
C TYR A 957 16.01 -31.98 52.63
N GLU A 958 16.76 -32.64 53.51
CA GLU A 958 17.57 -31.97 54.54
C GLU A 958 18.75 -31.21 53.92
N LEU A 959 19.35 -31.74 52.85
CA LEU A 959 20.39 -31.05 52.07
C LEU A 959 19.83 -29.78 51.39
N ALA A 960 18.67 -29.87 50.73
CA ALA A 960 18.01 -28.71 50.15
C ALA A 960 17.66 -27.66 51.22
N THR A 961 17.16 -28.10 52.38
CA THR A 961 16.86 -27.21 53.51
C THR A 961 18.11 -26.49 54.04
N ALA A 962 19.26 -27.16 54.06
CA ALA A 962 20.53 -26.54 54.44
C ALA A 962 21.03 -25.53 53.40
N LYS A 963 20.83 -25.79 52.10
CA LYS A 963 21.18 -24.86 51.00
C LYS A 963 20.41 -23.55 51.11
N ILE A 964 19.10 -23.57 51.40
CA ILE A 964 18.27 -22.35 51.56
C ILE A 964 18.80 -21.40 52.64
N LYS A 965 19.39 -21.94 53.72
CA LYS A 965 19.94 -21.12 54.81
C LYS A 965 21.18 -20.31 54.39
N LEU A 966 21.75 -20.58 53.22
CA LEU A 966 22.97 -19.96 52.71
C LEU A 966 22.67 -19.16 51.43
N SER A 967 23.08 -17.89 51.40
CA SER A 967 22.80 -17.02 50.25
C SER A 967 23.60 -17.34 48.98
N MET A 968 24.64 -18.17 49.08
CA MET A 968 25.58 -18.47 47.99
C MET A 968 25.51 -19.94 47.52
N ALA A 969 24.62 -20.76 48.11
CA ALA A 969 24.55 -22.19 47.82
C ALA A 969 23.53 -22.45 46.70
N ASN A 970 23.95 -23.20 45.68
CA ASN A 970 23.10 -23.60 44.56
C ASN A 970 22.66 -25.07 44.72
N THR A 971 21.71 -25.52 43.92
CA THR A 971 21.24 -26.93 43.96
C THR A 971 22.34 -27.94 43.65
N GLY A 972 23.37 -27.56 42.90
CA GLY A 972 24.55 -28.39 42.62
C GLY A 972 25.66 -28.39 43.69
N THR A 973 25.55 -27.62 44.78
CA THR A 973 26.62 -27.55 45.80
C THR A 973 26.82 -28.91 46.47
N TYR A 974 28.04 -29.44 46.40
CA TYR A 974 28.37 -30.73 46.99
C TYR A 974 28.30 -30.67 48.52
N PRO A 975 27.98 -31.78 49.21
CA PRO A 975 27.85 -31.81 50.67
C PRO A 975 29.08 -31.29 51.42
N GLN A 976 30.29 -31.49 50.89
CA GLN A 976 31.55 -31.02 51.49
C GLN A 976 31.71 -29.49 51.41
N GLU A 977 31.38 -28.90 50.26
CA GLU A 977 31.37 -27.45 50.05
C GLU A 977 30.27 -26.79 50.89
N LEU A 978 29.10 -27.41 50.95
CA LEU A 978 27.97 -26.95 51.75
C LEU A 978 28.35 -26.86 53.24
N VAL A 979 29.06 -27.86 53.76
CA VAL A 979 29.60 -27.85 55.13
C VAL A 979 30.56 -26.69 55.32
N SER A 980 31.49 -26.44 54.39
CA SER A 980 32.42 -25.31 54.45
C SER A 980 31.70 -23.95 54.48
N MET A 981 30.66 -23.79 53.66
CA MET A 981 29.86 -22.57 53.61
C MET A 981 29.03 -22.36 54.88
N LEU A 982 28.46 -23.42 55.44
CA LEU A 982 27.76 -23.39 56.73
C LEU A 982 28.71 -22.96 57.85
N ILE A 983 29.94 -23.47 57.84
CA ILE A 983 30.99 -23.08 58.79
C ILE A 983 31.31 -21.58 58.67
N HIS A 984 31.54 -21.07 57.46
CA HIS A 984 31.89 -19.66 57.24
C HIS A 984 30.78 -18.69 57.68
N ASN A 985 29.51 -19.08 57.52
CA ASN A 985 28.35 -18.27 57.92
C ASN A 985 27.93 -18.46 59.39
N GLY A 986 28.66 -19.31 60.14
CA GLY A 986 28.43 -19.54 61.56
C GLY A 986 27.27 -20.50 61.89
N PHE A 987 26.85 -21.38 60.97
CA PHE A 987 25.80 -22.41 61.17
C PHE A 987 26.38 -23.79 61.57
N TYR A 988 27.15 -23.85 62.66
CA TYR A 988 27.88 -25.03 63.10
C TYR A 988 27.00 -26.26 63.40
N LYS A 989 25.83 -26.13 64.04
CA LYS A 989 24.93 -27.29 64.28
C LYS A 989 24.39 -27.89 63.00
N ASN A 990 24.00 -27.05 62.03
CA ASN A 990 23.55 -27.52 60.72
C ASN A 990 24.70 -28.22 59.99
N ALA A 991 25.92 -27.66 60.03
CA ALA A 991 27.10 -28.28 59.44
C ALA A 991 27.38 -29.68 60.03
N LEU A 992 27.30 -29.84 61.36
CA LEU A 992 27.44 -31.14 62.02
C LEU A 992 26.32 -32.12 61.65
N ARG A 993 25.08 -31.65 61.47
CA ARG A 993 23.96 -32.47 61.01
C ARG A 993 24.16 -32.98 59.58
N ILE A 994 24.66 -32.13 58.68
CA ILE A 994 25.03 -32.53 57.32
C ILE A 994 26.22 -33.50 57.34
N CYS A 995 27.24 -33.25 58.17
CA CYS A 995 28.35 -34.21 58.33
C CYS A 995 27.85 -35.58 58.80
N HIS A 996 26.85 -35.61 59.68
CA HIS A 996 26.26 -36.87 60.15
C HIS A 996 25.46 -37.58 59.05
N LEU A 997 24.62 -36.86 58.30
CA LEU A 997 23.81 -37.42 57.22
C LEU A 997 24.65 -37.91 56.03
N CYS A 998 25.76 -37.23 55.73
CA CYS A 998 26.63 -37.53 54.60
C CYS A 998 27.93 -38.25 54.98
N ASN A 999 28.07 -38.73 56.22
CA ASN A 999 29.27 -39.41 56.74
C ASN A 999 30.60 -38.62 56.52
N LEU A 1000 30.60 -37.31 56.78
CA LEU A 1000 31.78 -36.42 56.65
C LEU A 1000 32.49 -36.17 57.99
N SER A 1001 33.74 -35.67 57.94
CA SER A 1001 34.53 -35.34 59.14
C SER A 1001 33.98 -34.14 59.91
N TYR A 1002 33.90 -34.26 61.24
CA TYR A 1002 33.45 -33.18 62.14
C TYR A 1002 34.55 -32.16 62.47
N SER A 1003 35.83 -32.50 62.23
CA SER A 1003 36.99 -31.69 62.64
C SER A 1003 36.97 -30.25 62.08
N PRO A 1004 36.68 -30.00 60.78
CA PRO A 1004 36.69 -28.65 60.24
C PRO A 1004 35.67 -27.72 60.92
N VAL A 1005 34.51 -28.28 61.32
CA VAL A 1005 33.44 -27.52 61.96
C VAL A 1005 33.84 -27.07 63.36
N LEU A 1006 34.39 -27.99 64.17
CA LEU A 1006 34.78 -27.69 65.56
C LEU A 1006 36.03 -26.79 65.64
N VAL A 1007 36.99 -26.95 64.72
CA VAL A 1007 38.16 -26.06 64.61
C VAL A 1007 37.71 -24.63 64.31
N SER A 1008 36.78 -24.44 63.37
CA SER A 1008 36.26 -23.11 63.07
C SER A 1008 35.40 -22.54 64.20
N LEU A 1009 34.62 -23.38 64.90
CA LEU A 1009 33.86 -22.95 66.07
C LEU A 1009 34.81 -22.47 67.18
N ALA A 1010 35.93 -23.17 67.40
CA ALA A 1010 36.95 -22.77 68.36
C ALA A 1010 37.58 -21.42 67.99
N ALA A 1011 37.88 -21.20 66.71
CA ALA A 1011 38.36 -19.91 66.22
C ALA A 1011 37.32 -18.78 66.42
N ALA A 1012 36.02 -19.07 66.21
CA ALA A 1012 34.95 -18.11 66.45
C ALA A 1012 34.79 -17.76 67.94
N CYS A 1013 34.96 -18.74 68.84
CA CYS A 1013 34.94 -18.51 70.30
C CYS A 1013 36.07 -17.57 70.74
N VAL A 1014 37.25 -17.68 70.12
CA VAL A 1014 38.41 -16.81 70.39
C VAL A 1014 38.18 -15.39 69.87
N ALA A 1015 37.64 -15.23 68.66
CA ALA A 1015 37.41 -13.93 68.05
C ALA A 1015 36.24 -13.13 68.67
N LEU A 1016 35.39 -13.81 69.46
CA LEU A 1016 34.14 -13.29 70.00
C LEU A 1016 34.24 -11.96 70.79
N PRO A 1017 35.27 -11.70 71.62
CA PRO A 1017 35.41 -10.43 72.34
C PRO A 1017 35.55 -9.20 71.42
N HIS A 1018 35.97 -9.42 70.17
CA HIS A 1018 36.17 -8.38 69.17
C HIS A 1018 35.00 -8.26 68.19
N GLN A 1019 33.94 -9.05 68.35
CA GLN A 1019 32.76 -9.02 67.49
C GLN A 1019 31.70 -8.05 68.00
N VAL A 1020 31.09 -7.30 67.08
CA VAL A 1020 30.08 -6.27 67.36
C VAL A 1020 28.75 -6.86 67.86
N ASP A 1021 28.36 -8.04 67.36
CA ASP A 1021 27.14 -8.75 67.76
C ASP A 1021 27.38 -10.27 67.89
N PRO A 1022 27.88 -10.73 69.04
CA PRO A 1022 28.19 -12.14 69.26
C PRO A 1022 26.94 -13.03 69.38
N TRP A 1023 25.78 -12.46 69.70
CA TRP A 1023 24.52 -13.22 69.84
C TRP A 1023 23.96 -13.65 68.48
N SER A 1024 24.22 -12.87 67.42
CA SER A 1024 23.72 -13.13 66.07
C SER A 1024 24.01 -14.55 65.55
N TRP A 1025 25.25 -15.05 65.68
CA TRP A 1025 25.62 -16.39 65.22
C TRP A 1025 25.31 -17.47 66.26
N LEU A 1026 25.32 -17.14 67.55
CA LEU A 1026 24.97 -18.08 68.62
C LEU A 1026 23.50 -18.49 68.53
N VAL A 1027 22.57 -17.54 68.33
CA VAL A 1027 21.14 -17.83 68.16
C VAL A 1027 20.88 -18.71 66.93
N ARG A 1028 21.64 -18.52 65.84
CA ARG A 1028 21.57 -19.37 64.62
C ARG A 1028 21.91 -20.84 64.87
N ASN A 1029 22.59 -21.16 65.97
CA ASN A 1029 22.93 -22.51 66.40
C ASN A 1029 21.98 -23.05 67.48
N GLU A 1030 20.77 -22.49 67.61
CA GLU A 1030 19.70 -23.05 68.44
C GLU A 1030 20.19 -23.32 69.89
N ILE A 1031 20.74 -22.30 70.54
CA ILE A 1031 21.37 -22.38 71.88
C ILE A 1031 20.36 -22.47 73.04
N SER A 1032 19.07 -22.70 72.77
CA SER A 1032 17.99 -22.69 73.77
C SER A 1032 18.24 -23.62 74.98
N GLU A 1033 18.91 -24.76 74.76
CA GLU A 1033 19.26 -25.71 75.83
C GLU A 1033 20.46 -25.26 76.70
N LEU A 1034 21.24 -24.28 76.27
CA LEU A 1034 22.53 -23.88 76.87
C LEU A 1034 22.47 -22.55 77.67
N VAL A 1035 21.37 -21.78 77.59
CA VAL A 1035 21.25 -20.37 78.02
C VAL A 1035 20.60 -20.22 79.42
N ALA A 1036 20.66 -21.22 80.29
CA ALA A 1036 20.05 -21.14 81.62
C ALA A 1036 20.76 -20.11 82.55
N GLY A 1037 20.39 -18.83 82.45
CA GLY A 1037 20.68 -17.78 83.43
C GLY A 1037 21.91 -16.89 83.18
N ASP A 1038 22.72 -17.16 82.16
CA ASP A 1038 23.96 -16.41 81.90
C ASP A 1038 23.81 -15.33 80.82
N SER A 1039 24.14 -14.08 81.16
CA SER A 1039 24.03 -12.90 80.27
C SER A 1039 25.25 -12.67 79.36
N ASN A 1040 26.27 -13.53 79.44
CA ASN A 1040 27.52 -13.34 78.71
C ASN A 1040 27.62 -14.27 77.48
N ALA A 1041 27.68 -13.69 76.28
CA ALA A 1041 27.80 -14.44 75.03
C ALA A 1041 29.08 -15.30 74.97
N CYS A 1042 30.19 -14.85 75.59
CA CYS A 1042 31.44 -15.60 75.65
C CYS A 1042 31.25 -16.93 76.36
N THR A 1043 30.61 -16.94 77.54
CA THR A 1043 30.43 -18.18 78.31
C THR A 1043 29.54 -19.17 77.58
N VAL A 1044 28.51 -18.70 76.89
CA VAL A 1044 27.62 -19.54 76.08
C VAL A 1044 28.35 -20.13 74.88
N ALA A 1045 29.20 -19.36 74.18
CA ALA A 1045 29.99 -19.84 73.05
C ALA A 1045 30.97 -20.95 73.46
N TRP A 1046 31.70 -20.75 74.57
CA TRP A 1046 32.62 -21.76 75.08
C TRP A 1046 31.92 -23.03 75.57
N ARG A 1047 30.74 -22.91 76.20
CA ARG A 1047 29.90 -24.07 76.56
C ARG A 1047 29.35 -24.80 75.34
N LEU A 1048 29.00 -24.08 74.28
CA LEU A 1048 28.57 -24.67 73.01
C LEU A 1048 29.71 -25.51 72.40
N LEU A 1049 30.94 -25.00 72.40
CA LEU A 1049 32.11 -25.75 71.95
C LEU A 1049 32.35 -26.99 72.83
N GLU A 1050 32.29 -26.85 74.15
CA GLU A 1050 32.43 -27.97 75.09
C GLU A 1050 31.40 -29.08 74.84
N CYS A 1051 30.11 -28.71 74.75
CA CYS A 1051 29.03 -29.65 74.53
C CYS A 1051 29.13 -30.37 73.18
N LEU A 1052 29.42 -29.64 72.10
CA LEU A 1052 29.52 -30.23 70.76
C LEU A 1052 30.78 -31.11 70.63
N LEU A 1053 31.90 -30.71 71.21
CA LEU A 1053 33.13 -31.51 71.19
C LEU A 1053 32.91 -32.83 71.93
N GLN A 1054 32.33 -32.80 73.13
CA GLN A 1054 32.02 -34.01 73.90
C GLN A 1054 30.98 -34.90 73.21
N LYS A 1055 29.98 -34.32 72.54
CA LYS A 1055 28.90 -35.07 71.87
C LYS A 1055 29.38 -35.80 70.61
N TYR A 1056 30.27 -35.19 69.83
CA TYR A 1056 30.69 -35.73 68.53
C TYR A 1056 32.03 -36.49 68.58
N GLU A 1057 32.84 -36.32 69.63
CA GLU A 1057 34.03 -37.14 69.82
C GLU A 1057 33.66 -38.52 70.37
N LYS A 1058 34.10 -39.58 69.68
CA LYS A 1058 33.96 -40.95 70.19
C LYS A 1058 34.82 -41.15 71.44
N ASP A 1059 34.41 -42.07 72.29
CA ASP A 1059 35.18 -42.46 73.47
C ASP A 1059 36.58 -42.94 73.09
N ASN A 1060 37.59 -42.57 73.87
CA ASN A 1060 39.02 -42.87 73.67
C ASN A 1060 39.69 -42.27 72.41
N GLN A 1061 39.02 -41.40 71.65
CA GLN A 1061 39.66 -40.60 70.59
C GLN A 1061 40.06 -39.21 71.10
N THR A 1062 41.13 -38.66 70.51
CA THR A 1062 41.60 -37.28 70.73
C THR A 1062 41.67 -36.46 69.45
N VAL A 1063 41.06 -36.93 68.36
CA VAL A 1063 41.12 -36.27 67.05
C VAL A 1063 40.53 -34.85 67.12
N LEU A 1064 39.38 -34.67 67.80
CA LEU A 1064 38.73 -33.36 67.88
C LEU A 1064 39.33 -32.52 69.02
N HIS A 1065 39.64 -33.13 70.18
CA HIS A 1065 40.40 -32.47 71.26
C HIS A 1065 41.73 -31.88 70.76
N LYS A 1066 42.51 -32.64 70.00
CA LYS A 1066 43.78 -32.20 69.39
C LYS A 1066 43.57 -31.04 68.44
N ALA A 1067 42.64 -31.20 67.47
CA ALA A 1067 42.41 -30.19 66.46
C ALA A 1067 41.93 -28.86 67.05
N VAL A 1068 41.07 -28.91 68.07
CA VAL A 1068 40.59 -27.72 68.78
C VAL A 1068 41.69 -27.10 69.64
N ALA A 1069 42.43 -27.89 70.42
CA ALA A 1069 43.52 -27.37 71.27
C ALA A 1069 44.65 -26.74 70.44
N ASP A 1070 45.06 -27.42 69.36
CA ASP A 1070 46.05 -26.91 68.40
C ASP A 1070 45.59 -25.58 67.80
N LYS A 1071 44.30 -25.47 67.43
CA LYS A 1071 43.76 -24.21 66.91
C LYS A 1071 43.75 -23.08 67.94
N LEU A 1072 43.35 -23.35 69.18
CA LEU A 1072 43.32 -22.34 70.24
C LEU A 1072 44.72 -21.80 70.56
N MET A 1073 45.71 -22.69 70.63
CA MET A 1073 47.10 -22.30 70.89
C MET A 1073 47.73 -21.57 69.70
N SER A 1074 47.37 -21.93 68.45
CA SER A 1074 47.78 -21.17 67.26
C SER A 1074 47.29 -19.71 67.26
N CYS A 1075 46.23 -19.42 68.02
CA CYS A 1075 45.67 -18.08 68.20
C CYS A 1075 46.25 -17.36 69.43
N ASN A 1076 47.30 -17.91 70.07
CA ASN A 1076 47.89 -17.42 71.32
C ASN A 1076 46.89 -17.30 72.49
N VAL A 1077 45.90 -18.21 72.55
CA VAL A 1077 44.93 -18.28 73.66
C VAL A 1077 45.21 -19.49 74.54
N PHE A 1078 45.24 -19.26 75.85
CA PHE A 1078 45.38 -20.34 76.83
C PHE A 1078 44.20 -21.31 76.74
N LEU A 1079 44.50 -22.61 76.86
CA LEU A 1079 43.47 -23.64 76.83
C LEU A 1079 42.51 -23.45 78.02
N PRO A 1080 41.18 -23.47 77.78
CA PRO A 1080 40.21 -23.45 78.88
C PRO A 1080 40.41 -24.62 79.81
N HIS A 1081 40.20 -24.40 81.12
CA HIS A 1081 40.39 -25.43 82.14
C HIS A 1081 39.60 -26.73 81.86
N TRP A 1082 38.37 -26.64 81.34
CA TRP A 1082 37.57 -27.81 80.97
C TRP A 1082 38.21 -28.62 79.85
N LEU A 1083 38.81 -27.96 78.86
CA LEU A 1083 39.47 -28.61 77.73
C LEU A 1083 40.79 -29.21 78.19
N GLU A 1084 41.58 -28.47 78.98
CA GLU A 1084 42.83 -28.95 79.53
C GLU A 1084 42.62 -30.16 80.44
N THR A 1085 41.63 -30.13 81.34
CA THR A 1085 41.33 -31.27 82.23
C THR A 1085 40.78 -32.47 81.47
N SER A 1086 39.89 -32.26 80.50
CA SER A 1086 39.40 -33.33 79.62
C SER A 1086 40.55 -33.94 78.79
N TYR A 1087 41.46 -33.10 78.28
CA TYR A 1087 42.56 -33.55 77.44
C TYR A 1087 43.69 -34.19 78.26
N LYS A 1088 44.00 -33.71 79.48
CA LYS A 1088 44.90 -34.38 80.44
C LYS A 1088 44.45 -35.81 80.72
N LYS A 1089 43.14 -36.00 80.89
CA LYS A 1089 42.54 -37.33 81.06
C LYS A 1089 42.65 -38.16 79.78
N ARG A 1090 42.40 -37.60 78.59
CA ARG A 1090 42.45 -38.40 77.35
C ARG A 1090 43.87 -38.72 76.89
N ASN A 1091 44.75 -37.71 76.80
CA ASN A 1091 46.14 -37.86 76.37
C ASN A 1091 47.02 -36.67 76.81
N ALA A 1092 47.58 -36.74 78.02
CA ALA A 1092 48.48 -35.71 78.53
C ALA A 1092 49.82 -35.61 77.78
N SER A 1093 50.29 -36.71 77.17
CA SER A 1093 51.56 -36.70 76.42
C SER A 1093 51.46 -35.89 75.13
N GLU A 1094 50.32 -35.99 74.44
CA GLU A 1094 50.03 -35.19 73.24
C GLU A 1094 49.84 -33.72 73.58
N LEU A 1095 49.17 -33.43 74.70
CA LEU A 1095 49.01 -32.06 75.21
C LEU A 1095 50.36 -31.42 75.58
N LEU A 1096 51.28 -32.16 76.22
CA LEU A 1096 52.61 -31.67 76.57
C LEU A 1096 53.43 -31.28 75.33
N ARG A 1097 53.38 -32.12 74.29
CA ARG A 1097 54.03 -31.81 73.01
C ARG A 1097 53.43 -30.57 72.35
N LEU A 1098 52.11 -30.41 72.44
CA LEU A 1098 51.46 -29.21 71.91
C LEU A 1098 51.91 -27.94 72.67
N TYR A 1099 51.98 -27.94 74.01
CA TYR A 1099 52.49 -26.78 74.75
C TYR A 1099 53.94 -26.44 74.41
N LEU A 1100 54.78 -27.46 74.25
CA LEU A 1100 56.18 -27.27 73.85
C LEU A 1100 56.29 -26.68 72.44
N ASN A 1101 55.50 -27.19 71.48
CA ASN A 1101 55.50 -26.70 70.09
C ASN A 1101 55.12 -25.21 69.97
N TYR A 1102 54.23 -24.72 70.83
CA TYR A 1102 53.83 -23.30 70.85
C TYR A 1102 54.68 -22.44 71.81
N GLY A 1103 55.69 -23.02 72.47
CA GLY A 1103 56.61 -22.29 73.34
C GLY A 1103 56.04 -21.85 74.70
N ASP A 1104 54.92 -22.43 75.16
CA ASP A 1104 54.39 -22.16 76.51
C ASP A 1104 55.14 -23.01 77.55
N LEU A 1105 56.41 -22.66 77.76
CA LEU A 1105 57.34 -23.40 78.62
C LEU A 1105 56.83 -23.49 80.06
N LYS A 1106 56.06 -22.49 80.52
CA LYS A 1106 55.50 -22.47 81.87
C LYS A 1106 54.43 -23.55 82.03
N GLN A 1107 53.42 -23.59 81.15
CA GLN A 1107 52.39 -24.62 81.22
C GLN A 1107 52.90 -26.01 80.86
N ALA A 1108 53.88 -26.10 79.95
CA ALA A 1108 54.58 -27.34 79.69
C ALA A 1108 55.33 -27.84 80.94
N SER A 1109 56.00 -26.95 81.69
CA SER A 1109 56.74 -27.32 82.91
C SER A 1109 55.81 -27.77 84.03
N THR A 1110 54.68 -27.09 84.23
CA THR A 1110 53.68 -27.47 85.22
C THR A 1110 53.04 -28.78 84.84
N LEU A 1111 52.64 -28.97 83.57
CA LEU A 1111 52.09 -30.23 83.08
C LEU A 1111 53.09 -31.39 83.19
N ALA A 1112 54.36 -31.18 82.82
CA ALA A 1112 55.41 -32.19 82.94
C ALA A 1112 55.67 -32.57 84.39
N ARG A 1113 55.77 -31.57 85.29
CA ARG A 1113 55.91 -31.78 86.72
C ARG A 1113 54.70 -32.52 87.29
N ASP A 1114 53.49 -32.08 86.99
CA ASP A 1114 52.26 -32.68 87.48
C ASP A 1114 52.08 -34.10 86.92
N LEU A 1115 52.52 -34.37 85.69
CA LEU A 1115 52.53 -35.71 85.08
C LEU A 1115 53.57 -36.62 85.75
N LEU A 1116 54.76 -36.12 86.08
CA LEU A 1116 55.80 -36.85 86.83
C LEU A 1116 55.37 -37.12 88.27
N LEU A 1117 54.74 -36.14 88.94
CA LEU A 1117 54.15 -36.30 90.26
C LEU A 1117 52.98 -37.28 90.25
N ALA A 1118 52.11 -37.22 89.23
CA ALA A 1118 51.02 -38.19 89.04
C ALA A 1118 51.57 -39.60 88.80
N ALA A 1119 52.65 -39.73 88.04
CA ALA A 1119 53.36 -41.00 87.91
C ALA A 1119 53.97 -41.47 89.23
N LEU A 1120 54.41 -40.56 90.11
CA LEU A 1120 54.88 -40.89 91.47
C LEU A 1120 53.73 -41.11 92.49
N GLY A 1121 52.47 -40.94 92.06
CA GLY A 1121 51.27 -41.21 92.84
C GLY A 1121 50.62 -40.01 93.54
N CYS A 1122 51.01 -38.79 93.18
CA CYS A 1122 50.36 -37.58 93.63
C CYS A 1122 49.48 -36.99 92.50
N GLY A 1123 48.15 -36.98 92.68
CA GLY A 1123 47.22 -36.36 91.72
C GLY A 1123 46.85 -37.22 90.50
N THR A 1124 46.83 -38.55 90.65
CA THR A 1124 46.50 -39.50 89.57
C THR A 1124 45.11 -39.29 88.97
N GLU A 1125 44.14 -38.77 89.71
CA GLU A 1125 42.76 -38.50 89.28
C GLU A 1125 42.64 -37.45 88.15
N HIS A 1126 43.68 -36.65 87.95
CA HIS A 1126 43.75 -35.63 86.91
C HIS A 1126 44.25 -36.18 85.56
N PHE A 1127 44.78 -37.40 85.55
CA PHE A 1127 45.35 -38.06 84.37
C PHE A 1127 44.77 -39.47 84.24
N SER A 1128 44.50 -39.97 83.03
CA SER A 1128 44.10 -41.39 82.90
C SER A 1128 45.32 -42.30 82.88
N LEU A 1129 46.12 -42.26 83.95
CA LEU A 1129 47.22 -43.20 84.17
C LEU A 1129 46.67 -44.50 84.74
N ALA A 1130 47.22 -45.64 84.30
CA ALA A 1130 46.79 -46.96 84.76
C ALA A 1130 47.09 -47.22 86.25
N GLY A 1131 47.90 -46.37 86.89
CA GLY A 1131 48.23 -46.39 88.31
C GLY A 1131 49.54 -45.64 88.59
N PRO A 1132 49.86 -45.34 89.86
CA PRO A 1132 51.16 -44.79 90.25
C PRO A 1132 52.29 -45.81 90.05
N LEU A 1133 53.52 -45.32 90.00
CA LEU A 1133 54.73 -46.11 89.77
C LEU A 1133 55.03 -46.95 91.00
N VAL A 1134 54.48 -48.17 91.00
CA VAL A 1134 54.60 -49.18 92.07
C VAL A 1134 55.21 -50.43 91.45
N VAL A 1135 55.84 -51.26 92.28
CA VAL A 1135 56.57 -52.48 91.89
C VAL A 1135 55.69 -53.56 91.18
N ALA A 1136 54.41 -53.29 90.92
CA ALA A 1136 53.49 -54.17 90.19
C ALA A 1136 52.60 -53.46 89.15
N SER A 1137 52.82 -52.16 88.88
CA SER A 1137 52.01 -51.41 87.90
C SER A 1137 52.51 -51.61 86.46
N PRO A 1138 51.62 -51.58 85.44
CA PRO A 1138 52.02 -51.63 84.02
C PRO A 1138 52.97 -50.48 83.65
N SER A 1139 53.82 -50.70 82.64
CA SER A 1139 54.83 -49.73 82.20
C SER A 1139 54.19 -48.38 81.83
N LEU A 1140 54.56 -47.33 82.57
CA LEU A 1140 54.15 -45.96 82.31
C LEU A 1140 55.00 -45.39 81.16
N CYS A 1141 54.37 -45.14 80.01
CA CYS A 1141 55.01 -44.47 78.88
C CYS A 1141 54.91 -42.95 79.05
N LEU A 1142 55.88 -42.37 79.74
CA LEU A 1142 56.01 -40.91 79.84
C LEU A 1142 56.85 -40.37 78.68
N PRO A 1143 56.53 -39.16 78.16
CA PRO A 1143 57.28 -38.54 77.06
C PRO A 1143 58.60 -37.92 77.57
N ILE A 1144 59.52 -38.75 78.07
CA ILE A 1144 60.77 -38.31 78.71
C ILE A 1144 61.60 -37.45 77.74
N GLU A 1145 61.72 -37.84 76.47
CA GLU A 1145 62.42 -37.03 75.46
C GLU A 1145 61.81 -35.63 75.28
N THR A 1146 60.49 -35.49 75.38
CA THR A 1146 59.82 -34.18 75.31
C THR A 1146 60.08 -33.37 76.58
N ILE A 1147 60.19 -34.03 77.74
CA ILE A 1147 60.55 -33.38 79.01
C ILE A 1147 62.02 -32.95 79.01
N ASP A 1148 62.92 -33.74 78.42
CA ASP A 1148 64.35 -33.39 78.27
C ASP A 1148 64.53 -32.17 77.36
N LEU A 1149 63.80 -32.12 76.24
CA LEU A 1149 63.76 -30.93 75.37
C LEU A 1149 63.22 -29.70 76.12
N LEU A 1150 62.16 -29.88 76.91
CA LEU A 1150 61.60 -28.81 77.74
C LEU A 1150 62.61 -28.29 78.78
N LEU A 1151 63.35 -29.18 79.45
CA LEU A 1151 64.40 -28.83 80.40
C LEU A 1151 65.53 -28.05 79.74
N LEU A 1152 65.95 -28.47 78.54
CA LEU A 1152 66.96 -27.75 77.75
C LEU A 1152 66.51 -26.30 77.50
N GLU A 1153 65.27 -26.12 77.03
CA GLU A 1153 64.74 -24.82 76.67
C GLU A 1153 64.49 -23.94 77.92
N LEU A 1154 64.00 -24.52 79.02
CA LEU A 1154 63.88 -23.83 80.31
C LEU A 1154 65.23 -23.43 80.89
N SER A 1155 66.29 -24.21 80.73
CA SER A 1155 67.63 -23.88 81.25
C SER A 1155 68.20 -22.58 80.65
N HIS A 1156 67.78 -22.23 79.43
CA HIS A 1156 68.14 -21.00 78.75
C HIS A 1156 67.29 -19.79 79.19
N HIS A 1157 66.01 -20.00 79.51
CA HIS A 1157 65.04 -18.91 79.74
C HIS A 1157 64.66 -18.69 81.22
N ASN A 1158 64.57 -19.75 82.03
CA ASN A 1158 64.22 -19.68 83.45
C ASN A 1158 64.89 -20.80 84.27
N LYS A 1159 66.07 -20.49 84.82
CA LYS A 1159 66.92 -21.48 85.52
C LYS A 1159 66.31 -22.02 86.82
N ASP A 1160 65.41 -21.30 87.46
CA ASP A 1160 64.80 -21.74 88.72
C ASP A 1160 63.71 -22.79 88.46
N GLU A 1161 62.82 -22.56 87.49
CA GLU A 1161 61.83 -23.55 87.06
C GLU A 1161 62.49 -24.80 86.43
N ALA A 1162 63.61 -24.62 85.72
CA ALA A 1162 64.39 -25.74 85.19
C ALA A 1162 64.93 -26.65 86.31
N LYS A 1163 65.50 -26.06 87.38
CA LYS A 1163 66.00 -26.81 88.55
C LYS A 1163 64.87 -27.52 89.29
N ASP A 1164 63.72 -26.88 89.43
CA ASP A 1164 62.56 -27.49 90.09
C ASP A 1164 62.06 -28.71 89.31
N LEU A 1165 61.92 -28.60 87.99
CA LEU A 1165 61.50 -29.73 87.15
C LEU A 1165 62.59 -30.82 87.09
N GLU A 1166 63.87 -30.45 87.03
CA GLU A 1166 65.02 -31.37 87.06
C GLU A 1166 65.06 -32.15 88.39
N SER A 1167 64.77 -31.51 89.52
CA SER A 1167 64.70 -32.19 90.82
C SER A 1167 63.56 -33.23 90.89
N VAL A 1168 62.40 -32.91 90.31
CA VAL A 1168 61.25 -33.83 90.26
C VAL A 1168 61.51 -34.95 89.24
N LEU A 1169 62.19 -34.66 88.13
CA LEU A 1169 62.62 -35.67 87.16
C LEU A 1169 63.68 -36.60 87.74
N GLU A 1170 64.69 -36.09 88.47
CA GLU A 1170 65.66 -36.93 89.18
C GLU A 1170 64.97 -37.79 90.24
N THR A 1171 64.01 -37.22 90.98
CA THR A 1171 63.19 -37.99 91.94
C THR A 1171 62.39 -39.07 91.22
N TYR A 1172 61.82 -38.76 90.06
CA TYR A 1172 61.13 -39.74 89.22
C TYR A 1172 62.08 -40.81 88.69
N ILE A 1173 63.24 -40.45 88.15
CA ILE A 1173 64.23 -41.39 87.59
C ILE A 1173 64.80 -42.27 88.71
N THR A 1174 65.13 -41.71 89.87
CA THR A 1174 65.62 -42.50 91.01
C THR A 1174 64.54 -43.43 91.56
N THR A 1175 63.29 -42.96 91.67
CA THR A 1175 62.15 -43.79 92.10
C THR A 1175 61.80 -44.84 91.04
N ALA A 1176 61.88 -44.50 89.76
CA ALA A 1176 61.69 -45.42 88.64
C ALA A 1176 62.81 -46.45 88.60
N MET A 1177 64.08 -46.06 88.70
CA MET A 1177 65.22 -46.97 88.79
C MET A 1177 65.11 -47.87 90.01
N LYS A 1178 64.68 -47.34 91.15
CA LYS A 1178 64.46 -48.11 92.37
C LYS A 1178 63.29 -49.07 92.23
N ALA A 1179 62.14 -48.64 91.71
CA ALA A 1179 61.01 -49.52 91.44
C ALA A 1179 61.32 -50.54 90.33
N THR A 1180 62.19 -50.22 89.37
CA THR A 1180 62.67 -51.12 88.31
C THR A 1180 63.70 -52.12 88.87
N ALA A 1181 64.54 -51.70 89.81
CA ALA A 1181 65.46 -52.57 90.53
C ALA A 1181 64.71 -53.46 91.54
N ASP A 1182 63.71 -52.92 92.24
CA ASP A 1182 62.86 -53.61 93.19
C ASP A 1182 61.91 -54.58 92.46
N THR A 1183 61.42 -54.25 91.26
CA THR A 1183 60.73 -55.23 90.38
C THR A 1183 61.69 -56.33 89.97
N LYS A 1184 62.92 -56.02 89.54
CA LYS A 1184 63.94 -57.04 89.23
C LYS A 1184 64.29 -57.91 90.45
N ALA A 1185 64.29 -57.34 91.66
CA ALA A 1185 64.56 -58.05 92.91
C ALA A 1185 63.37 -58.91 93.38
N LEU A 1186 62.13 -58.44 93.23
CA LEU A 1186 60.91 -59.21 93.54
C LEU A 1186 60.63 -60.32 92.53
N TYR A 1187 61.01 -60.13 91.27
CA TYR A 1187 60.75 -61.06 90.17
C TYR A 1187 61.99 -61.82 89.70
N GLY A 1188 63.11 -61.79 90.44
CA GLY A 1188 64.31 -62.61 90.19
C GLY A 1188 64.63 -62.78 88.70
N CYS A 1189 64.95 -61.68 88.01
CA CYS A 1189 65.35 -61.65 86.61
C CYS A 1189 66.56 -60.72 86.41
#